data_AF-A0A2Z3GTD9-F1
#
_entry.id   AF-A0A2Z3GTD9-F1
#
_cell.length_a   1.000
_cell.length_b   1.000
_cell.length_c   1.000
_cell.angle_alpha   90.00
_cell.angle_beta   90.00
_cell.angle_gamma   90.00
#
_symmetry.space_group_name_H-M   'P 1'
#
loop_
_entity.id
_entity.type
_entity.pdbx_description
1 polymer ?
#
loop_
_entity_poly.entity_id
_entity_poly.type
_entity_poly.pdbx_seq_one_letter_code
_entity_poly.pdbx_strand_id
1 'polypeptide(L)'
;MWKEFREQWLIGATLVVLGGGLLAAAAVLGEPPKAGAGPLDVVGLLGLGRVATLMLVVTAGMVCGGALFAAEREAGTITFLEVLPGSRARLWRAKVVAGVVLALVQTVLLLAIAAALGLAPPGFAARLVVYGLLAFVWGTFGSTLARTTLGSVGFAVPAAVLATFVYLIPISLAFAPPGGGPPRPAGWLVFEALMIATPLVLSARWFTAPDRARRAGSARGAPGFRALLWLGWRQTRLLAAVLSAFALAFGCALLVPEAQPLFVWPGLALAAGALAGVTAFGDEQVHRTGGFWAEGRLPVGRAWAVKVGLHLALVAWLLALLLAPSVVRAVAEGQMRFGYGRGLVAVALRDRLFDELGPQSWKYLLVPAVYGFAAGHVCGLVFRKLVVACGVAVVVGGCLAALWGPSLLAGGVRHWQVWLPALALVATGRLVVRPWTTDRLLGRGPLVRLGAGTGAALAALVAGIGFRVLEVPDRPDSEDDLAYVAALPTYDENVAGREFRSAVERYSRAVQYADTGPEGAALVRLRPRPAERLEAAVRSGWAGGDPEFTAWLDRVFAEPQLPAGDRPWHAIAEDAATKPVGQFESPRLVSTTAATAGMLDGARRMAVALLAWGLQEQAGGTPEAFWKRFVTVVALARNMQNGGGVLPLTAGQDVERLALAAAERWLERYPGWADRQAAAGGARGPAPVLRAAILTVTAGDASPLLDMRPHHLADRFVLREQMRAPVQWLTPGLTPPGGNPDQVAAEADLVGFAWAVPWERERTRRLLSLGFEPQPNGLFGASPALLVGRPGAQLLLVRNRSGGDQTETDRVLRATRRALILKLAVRAHMDEKGLVPAALADLTAGPTPYLRALPDDPYADGRPFGYRVSRGEVLRGPPRSTGPGSGPGPGRGPSEQSLEIRSGQVLLWSVGTDGTDQGGTVIPGGPRSEDMVFLVPMFVSEPR
;
A
#
# COMPACT_ATOMS: atom_id res chain seq x y z
N MET A 1 8.76 21.85 59.25
CA MET A 1 7.31 22.01 59.00
C MET A 1 6.97 23.47 58.68
N TRP A 2 7.14 24.43 59.61
CA TRP A 2 6.84 25.85 59.37
C TRP A 2 7.47 26.43 58.09
N LYS A 3 8.76 26.15 57.86
CA LYS A 3 9.46 26.56 56.63
C LYS A 3 8.77 26.06 55.35
N GLU A 4 8.52 24.75 55.26
CA GLU A 4 7.88 24.13 54.07
C GLU A 4 6.50 24.73 53.82
N PHE A 5 5.72 24.95 54.88
CA PHE A 5 4.42 25.61 54.78
C PHE A 5 4.57 27.02 54.19
N ARG A 6 5.48 27.84 54.72
CA ARG A 6 5.73 29.20 54.23
C ARG A 6 6.21 29.26 52.78
N GLU A 7 6.96 28.26 52.32
CA GLU A 7 7.49 28.23 50.95
C GLU A 7 6.50 27.64 49.93
N GLN A 8 5.69 26.67 50.33
CA GLN A 8 4.78 25.95 49.42
C GLN A 8 3.35 26.49 49.44
N TRP A 9 2.91 27.24 50.45
CA TRP A 9 1.50 27.69 50.53
C TRP A 9 1.11 28.57 49.34
N LEU A 10 1.99 29.46 48.86
CA LEU A 10 1.68 30.35 47.74
C LEU A 10 1.52 29.56 46.44
N ILE A 11 2.38 28.57 46.21
CA ILE A 11 2.29 27.65 45.07
C ILE A 11 1.00 26.84 45.16
N GLY A 12 0.69 26.30 46.34
CA GLY A 12 -0.54 25.56 46.60
C GLY A 12 -1.80 26.39 46.39
N ALA A 13 -1.84 27.62 46.91
CA ALA A 13 -2.95 28.55 46.75
C ALA A 13 -3.14 28.91 45.26
N THR A 14 -2.05 29.18 44.54
CA THR A 14 -2.09 29.46 43.10
C THR A 14 -2.67 28.27 42.33
N LEU A 15 -2.25 27.05 42.65
CA LEU A 15 -2.72 25.83 42.01
C LEU A 15 -4.21 25.57 42.30
N VAL A 16 -4.68 25.81 43.53
CA VAL A 16 -6.10 25.68 43.90
C VAL A 16 -6.96 26.74 43.20
N VAL A 17 -6.53 28.00 43.15
CA VAL A 17 -7.30 29.10 42.53
C VAL A 17 -7.34 28.95 41.01
N LEU A 18 -6.19 28.82 40.35
CA LEU A 18 -6.13 28.66 38.89
C LEU A 18 -6.72 27.31 38.46
N GLY A 19 -6.46 26.25 39.23
CA GLY A 19 -7.06 24.94 39.01
C GLY A 19 -8.58 24.97 39.15
N GLY A 20 -9.11 25.66 40.16
CA GLY A 20 -10.55 25.87 40.32
C GLY A 20 -11.17 26.61 39.13
N GLY A 21 -10.51 27.65 38.64
CA GLY A 21 -10.93 28.35 37.41
C GLY A 21 -10.92 27.44 36.16
N LEU A 22 -9.88 26.63 35.99
CA LEU A 22 -9.80 25.65 34.91
C LEU A 22 -10.89 24.57 35.01
N LEU A 23 -11.21 24.10 36.22
CA LEU A 23 -12.29 23.14 36.46
C LEU A 23 -13.66 23.73 36.15
N ALA A 24 -13.91 24.98 36.53
CA ALA A 24 -15.13 25.68 36.18
C ALA A 24 -15.26 25.82 34.65
N ALA A 25 -14.19 26.23 33.96
CA ALA A 25 -14.16 26.32 32.50
C ALA A 25 -14.40 24.94 31.83
N ALA A 26 -13.75 23.88 32.31
CA ALA A 26 -13.92 22.53 31.78
C ALA A 26 -15.31 21.94 32.06
N ALA A 27 -15.95 22.31 33.18
CA ALA A 27 -17.33 21.94 33.47
C ALA A 27 -18.33 22.62 32.54
N VAL A 28 -18.08 23.87 32.15
CA VAL A 28 -18.98 24.66 31.29
C VAL A 28 -18.77 24.36 29.81
N LEU A 29 -17.52 24.20 29.36
CA LEU A 29 -17.15 24.09 27.95
C LEU A 29 -16.87 22.66 27.48
N GLY A 30 -16.66 21.72 28.41
CA GLY A 30 -16.25 20.37 28.07
C GLY A 30 -17.41 19.47 27.66
N GLU A 31 -17.19 18.63 26.65
CA GLU A 31 -18.15 17.57 26.33
C GLU A 31 -18.29 16.58 27.51
N PRO A 32 -19.52 16.13 27.81
CA PRO A 32 -19.74 15.12 28.83
C PRO A 32 -19.15 13.76 28.39
N PRO A 33 -18.91 12.84 29.35
CA PRO A 33 -18.47 11.48 29.04
C PRO A 33 -19.43 10.80 28.05
N LYS A 34 -18.89 10.19 26.99
CA LYS A 34 -19.64 9.43 25.99
C LYS A 34 -19.78 7.98 26.44
N ALA A 35 -21.03 7.53 26.62
CA ALA A 35 -21.32 6.13 26.89
C ALA A 35 -20.90 5.28 25.68
N GLY A 36 -19.99 4.32 25.90
CA GLY A 36 -19.46 3.46 24.84
C GLY A 36 -18.17 3.95 24.17
N ALA A 37 -17.57 5.05 24.63
CA ALA A 37 -16.21 5.40 24.23
C ALA A 37 -15.26 4.23 24.55
N GLY A 38 -14.38 3.90 23.59
CA GLY A 38 -13.39 2.85 23.80
C GLY A 38 -12.47 3.16 24.98
N PRO A 39 -11.89 2.15 25.65
CA PRO A 39 -11.06 2.34 26.84
C PRO A 39 -9.81 3.21 26.62
N LEU A 40 -9.41 3.42 25.36
CA LEU A 40 -8.29 4.26 24.94
C LEU A 40 -8.69 5.69 24.61
N ASP A 41 -9.98 5.94 24.31
CA ASP A 41 -10.51 7.28 24.17
C ASP A 41 -10.75 7.86 25.57
N VAL A 42 -9.65 8.16 26.26
CA VAL A 42 -9.67 8.65 27.64
C VAL A 42 -10.48 9.95 27.75
N VAL A 43 -10.46 10.79 26.71
CA VAL A 43 -11.21 12.05 26.66
C VAL A 43 -12.70 11.77 26.50
N GLY A 44 -13.10 10.90 25.58
CA GLY A 44 -14.50 10.48 25.46
C GLY A 44 -15.01 9.73 26.68
N LEU A 45 -14.21 8.84 27.27
CA LEU A 45 -14.57 8.01 28.42
C LEU A 45 -14.72 8.81 29.71
N LEU A 46 -13.83 9.76 29.97
CA LEU A 46 -13.83 10.55 31.20
C LEU A 46 -14.54 11.89 31.03
N GLY A 47 -14.65 12.42 29.81
CA GLY A 47 -15.03 13.81 29.56
C GLY A 47 -13.92 14.80 29.96
N LEU A 48 -13.91 15.98 29.33
CA LEU A 48 -12.89 17.01 29.54
C LEU A 48 -12.77 17.44 31.02
N GLY A 49 -13.90 17.59 31.73
CA GLY A 49 -13.91 17.99 33.13
C GLY A 49 -13.24 16.99 34.08
N ARG A 50 -13.47 15.68 33.90
CA ARG A 50 -12.82 14.67 34.77
C ARG A 50 -11.35 14.49 34.43
N VAL A 51 -10.97 14.60 33.15
CA VAL A 51 -9.55 14.62 32.73
C VAL A 51 -8.83 15.81 33.36
N ALA A 52 -9.42 17.01 33.31
CA ALA A 52 -8.86 18.19 33.95
C ALA A 52 -8.70 18.00 35.48
N THR A 53 -9.69 17.40 36.14
CA THR A 53 -9.63 17.09 37.59
C THR A 53 -8.49 16.13 37.90
N LEU A 54 -8.36 15.05 37.13
CA LEU A 54 -7.25 14.10 37.27
C LEU A 54 -5.90 14.78 37.09
N MET A 55 -5.73 15.56 36.02
CA MET A 55 -4.48 16.26 35.73
C MET A 55 -4.09 17.25 36.84
N LEU A 56 -5.05 18.00 37.39
CA LEU A 56 -4.79 18.96 38.46
C LEU A 56 -4.39 18.28 39.78
N VAL A 57 -5.08 17.20 40.17
CA VAL A 57 -4.74 16.46 41.40
C VAL A 57 -3.36 15.81 41.28
N VAL A 58 -3.06 15.20 40.13
CA VAL A 58 -1.72 14.63 39.85
C VAL A 58 -0.67 15.74 39.86
N THR A 59 -0.95 16.90 39.27
CA THR A 59 -0.03 18.04 39.25
C THR A 59 0.23 18.57 40.67
N ALA A 60 -0.81 18.71 41.50
CA ALA A 60 -0.69 19.16 42.89
C ALA A 60 0.24 18.23 43.70
N GLY A 61 0.00 16.92 43.62
CA GLY A 61 0.86 15.92 44.25
C GLY A 61 2.30 16.02 43.74
N MET A 62 2.48 16.00 42.42
CA MET A 62 3.80 16.00 41.79
C MET A 62 4.62 17.25 42.08
N VAL A 63 4.00 18.44 42.08
CA VAL A 63 4.67 19.71 42.42
C VAL A 63 5.04 19.74 43.91
N CYS A 64 4.15 19.34 44.81
CA CYS A 64 4.43 19.27 46.25
C CYS A 64 5.62 18.35 46.55
N GLY A 65 5.61 17.13 46.01
CA GLY A 65 6.72 16.20 46.17
C GLY A 65 7.99 16.70 45.48
N GLY A 66 7.84 17.28 44.29
CA GLY A 66 8.94 17.76 43.47
C GLY A 66 9.71 18.93 44.08
N ALA A 67 9.05 19.76 44.89
CA ALA A 67 9.67 20.90 45.55
C ALA A 67 10.50 20.55 46.79
N LEU A 68 10.20 19.44 47.48
CA LEU A 68 10.74 19.16 48.83
C LEU A 68 12.25 19.30 48.97
N PHE A 69 13.02 18.71 48.04
CA PHE A 69 14.49 18.77 48.07
C PHE A 69 15.08 19.56 46.90
N ALA A 70 14.35 19.66 45.78
CA ALA A 70 14.85 20.35 44.61
C ALA A 70 14.80 21.87 44.78
N ALA A 71 13.78 22.41 45.47
CA ALA A 71 13.72 23.84 45.77
C ALA A 71 14.89 24.30 46.66
N GLU A 72 15.33 23.46 47.60
CA GLU A 72 16.48 23.74 48.47
C GLU A 72 17.81 23.77 47.69
N ARG A 73 17.93 22.94 46.65
CA ARG A 73 19.09 22.95 45.75
C ARG A 73 19.06 24.17 44.86
N GLU A 74 17.88 24.50 44.34
CA GLU A 74 17.63 25.67 43.50
C GLU A 74 17.90 26.98 44.25
N ALA A 75 17.50 27.05 45.53
CA ALA A 75 17.76 28.17 46.43
C ALA A 75 19.17 28.18 47.05
N GLY A 76 19.98 27.14 46.83
CA GLY A 76 21.33 27.00 47.40
C GLY A 76 21.38 26.73 48.92
N THR A 77 20.23 26.52 49.56
CA THR A 77 20.10 26.28 51.00
C THR A 77 20.41 24.83 51.40
N ILE A 78 20.51 23.91 50.44
CA ILE A 78 20.82 22.51 50.72
C ILE A 78 22.18 22.34 51.42
N THR A 79 23.20 23.11 51.04
CA THR A 79 24.55 23.02 51.63
C THR A 79 24.53 23.41 53.10
N PHE A 80 23.73 24.42 53.46
CA PHE A 80 23.52 24.80 54.86
C PHE A 80 22.88 23.66 55.66
N LEU A 81 21.83 23.03 55.11
CA LEU A 81 21.17 21.88 55.74
C LEU A 81 22.10 20.67 55.89
N GLU A 82 23.07 20.51 54.98
CA GLU A 82 24.05 19.43 55.01
C GLU A 82 25.18 19.63 56.04
N VAL A 83 25.40 20.85 56.52
CA VAL A 83 26.41 21.20 57.54
C VAL A 83 25.86 21.01 58.97
N LEU A 84 24.54 21.03 59.15
CA LEU A 84 23.93 20.83 60.47
C LEU A 84 24.26 19.44 61.05
N PRO A 85 24.46 19.30 62.38
CA PRO A 85 24.85 18.02 63.03
C PRO A 85 23.73 16.95 63.05
N GLY A 86 22.70 17.09 62.21
CA GLY A 86 21.59 16.16 62.10
C GLY A 86 21.82 15.06 61.06
N SER A 87 21.28 13.87 61.28
CA SER A 87 21.29 12.83 60.26
C SER A 87 20.38 13.21 59.08
N ARG A 88 20.87 13.04 57.84
CA ARG A 88 20.07 13.31 56.62
C ARG A 88 18.77 12.50 56.60
N ALA A 89 18.73 11.33 57.25
CA ALA A 89 17.53 10.53 57.40
C ALA A 89 16.42 11.23 58.20
N ARG A 90 16.76 11.92 59.30
CA ARG A 90 15.79 12.67 60.12
C ARG A 90 15.24 13.87 59.35
N LEU A 91 16.11 14.57 58.64
CA LEU A 91 15.72 15.68 57.75
C LEU A 91 14.79 15.21 56.62
N TRP A 92 15.10 14.08 55.98
CA TRP A 92 14.26 13.49 54.93
C TRP A 92 12.86 13.17 55.46
N ARG A 93 12.76 12.46 56.60
CA ARG A 93 11.46 12.12 57.21
C ARG A 93 10.63 13.37 57.50
N ALA A 94 11.24 14.39 58.11
CA ALA A 94 10.54 15.62 58.47
C ALA A 94 9.98 16.37 57.25
N LYS A 95 10.73 16.39 56.14
CA LYS A 95 10.27 17.01 54.88
C LYS A 95 9.17 16.21 54.20
N VAL A 96 9.31 14.88 54.14
CA VAL A 96 8.29 14.00 53.54
C VAL A 96 6.96 14.12 54.27
N VAL A 97 6.96 14.08 55.60
CA VAL A 97 5.73 14.23 56.40
C VAL A 97 5.07 15.58 56.13
N ALA A 98 5.84 16.67 56.13
CA ALA A 98 5.30 17.99 55.81
C ALA A 98 4.71 18.06 54.39
N GLY A 99 5.38 17.46 53.41
CA GLY A 99 4.91 17.39 52.03
C GLY A 99 3.62 16.57 51.86
N VAL A 100 3.48 15.44 52.55
CA VAL A 100 2.25 14.62 52.52
C VAL A 100 1.05 15.42 53.01
N VAL A 101 1.20 16.13 54.14
CA VAL A 101 0.13 16.98 54.69
C VAL A 101 -0.29 18.05 53.69
N LEU A 102 0.68 18.74 53.08
CA LEU A 102 0.41 19.79 52.09
C LEU A 102 -0.26 19.23 50.82
N ALA A 103 0.21 18.10 50.29
CA ALA A 103 -0.37 17.46 49.12
C ALA A 103 -1.81 16.98 49.37
N LEU A 104 -2.10 16.44 50.56
CA LEU A 104 -3.45 16.03 50.95
C LEU A 104 -4.39 17.23 51.06
N VAL A 105 -3.96 18.33 51.71
CA VAL A 105 -4.77 19.54 51.81
C VAL A 105 -5.11 20.09 50.42
N GLN A 106 -4.14 20.20 49.52
CA GLN A 106 -4.39 20.66 48.15
C GLN A 106 -5.32 19.73 47.38
N THR A 107 -5.14 18.42 47.52
CA THR A 107 -5.99 17.40 46.87
C THR A 107 -7.43 17.50 47.36
N VAL A 108 -7.65 17.62 48.68
CA VAL A 108 -8.99 17.76 49.27
C VAL A 108 -9.68 19.04 48.78
N LEU A 109 -8.96 20.17 48.72
CA LEU A 109 -9.51 21.43 48.22
C LEU A 109 -9.91 21.34 46.74
N LEU A 110 -9.06 20.77 45.89
CA LEU A 110 -9.38 20.56 44.46
C LEU A 110 -10.56 19.60 44.28
N LEU A 111 -10.64 18.53 45.07
CA LEU A 111 -11.75 17.58 45.02
C LEU A 111 -13.06 18.20 45.53
N ALA A 112 -13.02 19.07 46.53
CA ALA A 112 -14.20 19.79 46.99
C ALA A 112 -14.76 20.70 45.89
N ILE A 113 -13.90 21.43 45.17
CA ILE A 113 -14.29 22.26 44.02
C ILE A 113 -14.85 21.37 42.89
N ALA A 114 -14.16 20.29 42.53
CA ALA A 114 -14.61 19.38 41.48
C ALA A 114 -15.94 18.69 41.83
N ALA A 115 -16.15 18.32 43.09
CA ALA A 115 -17.41 17.75 43.57
C ALA A 115 -18.55 18.77 43.51
N ALA A 116 -18.30 20.03 43.90
CA ALA A 116 -19.27 21.11 43.77
C ALA A 116 -19.69 21.37 42.32
N LEU A 117 -18.81 21.09 41.35
CA LEU A 117 -19.07 21.19 39.91
C LEU A 117 -19.64 19.89 39.29
N GLY A 118 -19.91 18.84 40.08
CA GLY A 118 -20.39 17.55 39.59
C GLY A 118 -19.36 16.72 38.81
N LEU A 119 -18.09 17.10 38.85
CA LEU A 119 -16.99 16.44 38.11
C LEU A 119 -16.38 15.26 38.87
N ALA A 120 -16.55 15.18 40.19
CA ALA A 120 -15.89 14.19 41.05
C ALA A 120 -16.88 13.31 41.84
N PRO A 121 -17.50 12.28 41.22
CA PRO A 121 -18.33 11.33 41.95
C PRO A 121 -17.49 10.58 43.00
N PRO A 122 -18.09 10.10 44.11
CA PRO A 122 -17.34 9.62 45.29
C PRO A 122 -16.28 8.54 44.98
N GLY A 123 -16.61 7.56 44.13
CA GLY A 123 -15.67 6.51 43.73
C GLY A 123 -14.49 7.02 42.88
N PHE A 124 -14.71 8.04 42.06
CA PHE A 124 -13.64 8.69 41.29
C PHE A 124 -12.78 9.57 42.20
N ALA A 125 -13.40 10.34 43.10
CA ALA A 125 -12.69 11.17 44.07
C ALA A 125 -11.75 10.34 44.96
N ALA A 126 -12.19 9.18 45.45
CA ALA A 126 -11.35 8.27 46.23
C ALA A 126 -10.10 7.82 45.46
N ARG A 127 -10.25 7.46 44.17
CA ARG A 127 -9.10 7.10 43.31
C ARG A 127 -8.17 8.28 43.05
N LEU A 128 -8.71 9.49 42.88
CA LEU A 128 -7.89 10.69 42.71
C LEU A 128 -7.01 10.99 43.91
N VAL A 129 -7.46 10.71 45.15
CA VAL A 129 -6.60 10.83 46.34
C VAL A 129 -5.39 9.89 46.22
N VAL A 130 -5.60 8.64 45.81
CA VAL A 130 -4.52 7.67 45.60
C VAL A 130 -3.56 8.15 44.50
N TYR A 131 -4.08 8.65 43.38
CA TYR A 131 -3.25 9.18 42.29
C TYR A 131 -2.48 10.45 42.67
N GLY A 132 -3.06 11.33 43.47
CA GLY A 132 -2.37 12.50 44.03
C GLY A 132 -1.21 12.09 44.95
N LEU A 133 -1.44 11.09 45.82
CA LEU A 133 -0.38 10.52 46.68
C LEU A 133 0.72 9.83 45.88
N LEU A 134 0.35 9.06 44.85
CA LEU A 134 1.30 8.45 43.91
C LEU A 134 2.16 9.52 43.24
N ALA A 135 1.53 10.57 42.68
CA ALA A 135 2.24 11.67 42.06
C ALA A 135 3.18 12.38 43.05
N PHE A 136 2.76 12.55 44.30
CA PHE A 136 3.57 13.10 45.37
C PHE A 136 4.82 12.28 45.69
N VAL A 137 4.70 10.95 45.87
CA VAL A 137 5.87 10.14 46.22
C VAL A 137 6.86 10.05 45.07
N TRP A 138 6.39 9.98 43.82
CA TRP A 138 7.25 10.03 42.64
C TRP A 138 7.90 11.40 42.46
N GLY A 139 7.16 12.49 42.72
CA GLY A 139 7.70 13.85 42.80
C GLY A 139 8.81 13.95 43.85
N THR A 140 8.58 13.38 45.04
CA THR A 140 9.57 13.34 46.13
C THR A 140 10.84 12.61 45.70
N PHE A 141 10.71 11.46 45.04
CA PHE A 141 11.84 10.75 44.45
C PHE A 141 12.58 11.61 43.42
N GLY A 142 11.87 12.20 42.46
CA GLY A 142 12.46 13.13 41.49
C GLY A 142 13.24 14.26 42.16
N SER A 143 12.75 14.79 43.29
CA SER A 143 13.34 15.97 43.93
C SER A 143 14.67 15.65 44.61
N THR A 144 14.86 14.40 45.02
CA THR A 144 16.15 13.92 45.54
C THR A 144 17.22 13.77 44.46
N LEU A 145 16.83 13.69 43.18
CA LEU A 145 17.73 13.55 42.04
C LEU A 145 17.98 14.89 41.34
N ALA A 146 16.96 15.74 41.23
CA ALA A 146 17.02 16.99 40.49
C ALA A 146 17.66 18.14 41.26
N ARG A 147 18.14 19.16 40.53
CA ARG A 147 18.62 20.43 41.12
C ARG A 147 17.57 21.54 41.13
N THR A 148 16.52 21.39 40.34
CA THR A 148 15.43 22.36 40.22
C THR A 148 14.10 21.65 40.37
N THR A 149 13.10 22.37 40.85
CA THR A 149 11.70 21.90 40.96
C THR A 149 11.18 21.32 39.66
N LEU A 150 11.37 22.02 38.53
CA LEU A 150 10.97 21.52 37.21
C LEU A 150 11.74 20.26 36.81
N GLY A 151 13.05 20.22 37.08
CA GLY A 151 13.86 19.02 36.83
C GLY A 151 13.38 17.82 37.63
N SER A 152 12.84 18.04 38.84
CA SER A 152 12.27 16.99 39.67
C SER A 152 11.09 16.31 39.00
N VAL A 153 10.15 17.11 38.49
CA VAL A 153 9.00 16.61 37.70
C VAL A 153 9.52 15.81 36.49
N GLY A 154 10.54 16.35 35.82
CA GLY A 154 11.22 15.71 34.70
C GLY A 154 11.86 14.36 35.01
N PHE A 155 12.25 14.06 36.26
CA PHE A 155 12.69 12.73 36.68
C PHE A 155 11.55 11.84 37.21
N ALA A 156 10.58 12.45 37.89
CA ALA A 156 9.47 11.76 38.53
C ALA A 156 8.58 11.02 37.53
N VAL A 157 8.14 11.71 36.47
CA VAL A 157 7.26 11.12 35.44
C VAL A 157 7.91 9.90 34.76
N PRO A 158 9.14 9.99 34.22
CA PRO A 158 9.82 8.82 33.65
C PRO A 158 9.93 7.64 34.58
N ALA A 159 10.32 7.91 35.83
CA ALA A 159 10.56 6.85 36.80
C ALA A 159 9.23 6.17 37.18
N ALA A 160 8.15 6.95 37.31
CA ALA A 160 6.80 6.43 37.54
C ALA A 160 6.30 5.58 36.35
N VAL A 161 6.52 6.05 35.12
CA VAL A 161 6.16 5.29 33.91
C VAL A 161 6.93 3.98 33.85
N LEU A 162 8.26 4.00 34.03
CA LEU A 162 9.07 2.78 34.08
C LEU A 162 8.57 1.80 35.14
N ALA A 163 8.38 2.28 36.37
CA ALA A 163 7.89 1.45 37.47
C ALA A 163 6.49 0.88 37.18
N THR A 164 5.64 1.65 36.49
CA THR A 164 4.33 1.18 36.04
C THR A 164 4.49 -0.08 35.20
N PHE A 165 5.34 -0.09 34.18
CA PHE A 165 5.55 -1.31 33.36
C PHE A 165 6.22 -2.44 34.13
N VAL A 166 7.25 -2.12 34.93
CA VAL A 166 8.00 -3.11 35.73
C VAL A 166 7.09 -3.85 36.71
N TYR A 167 6.09 -3.18 37.28
CA TYR A 167 5.14 -3.80 38.20
C TYR A 167 3.89 -4.33 37.50
N LEU A 168 3.29 -3.57 36.59
CA LEU A 168 2.02 -3.92 35.98
C LEU A 168 2.12 -5.17 35.11
N ILE A 169 3.20 -5.38 34.36
CA ILE A 169 3.37 -6.56 33.51
C ILE A 169 3.36 -7.86 34.34
N PRO A 170 4.29 -8.08 35.31
CA PRO A 170 4.30 -9.32 36.08
C PRO A 170 3.04 -9.49 36.94
N ILE A 171 2.47 -8.40 37.47
CA ILE A 171 1.21 -8.46 38.21
C ILE A 171 0.05 -8.84 37.30
N SER A 172 -0.03 -8.29 36.09
CA SER A 172 -1.07 -8.69 35.13
C SER A 172 -0.91 -10.16 34.75
N LEU A 173 0.31 -10.65 34.54
CA LEU A 173 0.56 -12.07 34.28
C LEU A 173 0.17 -12.98 35.46
N ALA A 174 0.42 -12.57 36.70
CA ALA A 174 0.13 -13.37 37.89
C ALA A 174 -1.33 -13.28 38.37
N PHE A 175 -2.02 -12.18 38.08
CA PHE A 175 -3.36 -11.87 38.62
C PHE A 175 -4.45 -11.69 37.55
N ALA A 176 -4.16 -11.83 36.25
CA ALA A 176 -5.19 -11.80 35.22
C ALA A 176 -6.03 -13.09 35.22
N PRO A 177 -7.36 -13.00 35.03
CA PRO A 177 -8.15 -14.19 34.73
C PRO A 177 -7.73 -14.76 33.36
N PRO A 178 -7.83 -16.09 33.14
CA PRO A 178 -7.58 -16.68 31.84
C PRO A 178 -8.42 -15.99 30.75
N GLY A 179 -7.75 -15.41 29.75
CA GLY A 179 -8.41 -14.70 28.64
C GLY A 179 -8.82 -13.24 28.92
N GLY A 180 -8.56 -12.69 30.12
CA GLY A 180 -8.82 -11.28 30.44
C GLY A 180 -7.57 -10.41 30.38
N GLY A 181 -7.74 -9.15 29.98
CA GLY A 181 -6.66 -8.15 29.94
C GLY A 181 -6.26 -7.56 31.30
N PRO A 182 -7.20 -7.01 32.10
CA PRO A 182 -6.85 -6.32 33.35
C PRO A 182 -6.62 -7.28 34.53
N PRO A 183 -5.71 -6.95 35.47
CA PRO A 183 -5.51 -7.74 36.68
C PRO A 183 -6.75 -7.71 37.58
N ARG A 184 -6.96 -8.79 38.35
CA ARG A 184 -7.97 -8.83 39.42
C ARG A 184 -7.78 -7.68 40.42
N PRO A 185 -8.81 -7.26 41.19
CA PRO A 185 -8.71 -6.17 42.16
C PRO A 185 -7.52 -6.29 43.14
N ALA A 186 -7.18 -7.52 43.57
CA ALA A 186 -6.01 -7.77 44.40
C ALA A 186 -4.68 -7.39 43.71
N GLY A 187 -4.55 -7.64 42.40
CA GLY A 187 -3.38 -7.23 41.62
C GLY A 187 -3.24 -5.71 41.54
N TRP A 188 -4.36 -4.98 41.40
CA TRP A 188 -4.34 -3.51 41.44
C TRP A 188 -3.86 -2.96 42.79
N LEU A 189 -4.29 -3.54 43.90
CA LEU A 189 -3.82 -3.13 45.23
C LEU A 189 -2.31 -3.38 45.41
N VAL A 190 -1.81 -4.53 44.96
CA VAL A 190 -0.35 -4.83 44.98
C VAL A 190 0.42 -3.83 44.12
N PHE A 191 -0.10 -3.51 42.93
CA PHE A 191 0.49 -2.54 42.02
C PHE A 191 0.59 -1.15 42.67
N GLU A 192 -0.50 -0.65 43.25
CA GLU A 192 -0.54 0.65 43.93
C GLU A 192 0.40 0.69 45.14
N ALA A 193 0.44 -0.37 45.95
CA ALA A 193 1.34 -0.46 47.10
C ALA A 193 2.82 -0.38 46.69
N LEU A 194 3.21 -1.10 45.64
CA LEU A 194 4.59 -1.05 45.10
C LEU A 194 4.92 0.32 44.50
N MET A 195 3.98 0.90 43.75
CA MET A 195 4.12 2.24 43.17
C MET A 195 4.25 3.34 44.22
N ILE A 196 3.71 3.14 45.44
CA ILE A 196 3.89 4.07 46.56
C ILE A 196 5.21 3.82 47.30
N ALA A 197 5.49 2.56 47.66
CA ALA A 197 6.61 2.21 48.53
C ALA A 197 7.98 2.44 47.85
N THR A 198 8.13 2.07 46.58
CA THR A 198 9.41 2.14 45.86
C THR A 198 10.01 3.55 45.80
N PRO A 199 9.31 4.60 45.31
CA PRO A 199 9.90 5.94 45.22
C PRO A 199 10.27 6.50 46.60
N LEU A 200 9.51 6.19 47.66
CA LEU A 200 9.86 6.58 49.03
C LEU A 200 11.17 5.94 49.49
N VAL A 201 11.31 4.61 49.35
CA VAL A 201 12.54 3.89 49.73
C VAL A 201 13.74 4.38 48.93
N LEU A 202 13.58 4.55 47.61
CA LEU A 202 14.65 5.03 46.73
C LEU A 202 15.05 6.48 47.08
N SER A 203 14.07 7.36 47.31
CA SER A 203 14.36 8.77 47.67
C SER A 203 15.13 8.86 48.99
N ALA A 204 14.73 8.09 50.02
CA ALA A 204 15.43 8.02 51.29
C ALA A 204 16.87 7.51 51.10
N ARG A 205 17.03 6.42 50.33
CA ARG A 205 18.34 5.81 50.06
C ARG A 205 19.24 6.79 49.31
N TRP A 206 18.78 7.46 48.27
CA TRP A 206 19.58 8.41 47.50
C TRP A 206 19.96 9.65 48.30
N PHE A 207 19.01 10.25 49.02
CA PHE A 207 19.26 11.43 49.85
C PHE A 207 20.32 11.18 50.94
N THR A 208 20.37 9.97 51.48
CA THR A 208 21.32 9.54 52.53
C THR A 208 22.61 8.90 51.97
N ALA A 209 22.75 8.77 50.65
CA ALA A 209 23.93 8.16 50.04
C ALA A 209 25.25 8.88 50.35
N PRO A 210 25.33 10.23 50.41
CA PRO A 210 26.56 10.93 50.78
C PRO A 210 27.08 10.55 52.17
N ASP A 211 26.19 10.28 53.13
CA ASP A 211 26.58 9.84 54.48
C ASP A 211 27.19 8.43 54.47
N ARG A 212 26.87 7.62 53.44
CA ARG A 212 27.49 6.30 53.22
C ARG A 212 28.79 6.39 52.41
N ALA A 213 28.86 7.31 51.46
CA ALA A 213 30.03 7.51 50.59
C ALA A 213 31.23 8.15 51.31
N ARG A 214 30.99 8.93 52.37
CA ARG A 214 32.05 9.47 53.27
C ARG A 214 32.92 8.38 53.95
N ARG A 215 32.63 7.10 53.74
CA ARG A 215 33.41 5.95 54.25
C ARG A 215 34.30 5.26 53.21
N ALA A 216 34.28 5.65 51.93
CA ALA A 216 35.05 4.99 50.88
C ALA A 216 35.84 6.03 50.06
N GLY A 217 37.11 6.23 50.43
CA GLY A 217 38.04 7.05 49.65
C GLY A 217 38.64 6.28 48.48
N SER A 218 38.75 6.90 47.32
CA SER A 218 39.86 6.67 46.39
C SER A 218 39.86 7.70 45.26
N ALA A 219 41.04 8.30 45.06
CA ALA A 219 41.39 9.12 43.92
C ALA A 219 41.81 8.25 42.72
N ARG A 220 41.58 8.71 41.49
CA ARG A 220 42.23 8.15 40.29
C ARG A 220 42.57 9.22 39.26
N GLY A 221 43.67 8.92 38.57
CA GLY A 221 44.40 9.78 37.65
C GLY A 221 43.74 9.98 36.29
N ALA A 222 44.44 10.77 35.47
CA ALA A 222 43.92 11.42 34.30
C ALA A 222 43.59 10.47 33.12
N PRO A 223 42.61 10.83 32.26
CA PRO A 223 42.01 9.89 31.32
C PRO A 223 42.54 10.02 29.88
N GLY A 224 42.87 8.88 29.25
CA GLY A 224 43.07 8.76 27.79
C GLY A 224 41.74 8.63 26.99
N PHE A 225 41.78 8.34 25.69
CA PHE A 225 40.56 8.21 24.83
C PHE A 225 39.53 7.21 25.39
N ARG A 226 39.99 6.04 25.87
CA ARG A 226 39.15 5.06 26.56
C ARG A 226 38.41 5.66 27.75
N ALA A 227 39.03 6.63 28.39
CA ALA A 227 38.47 7.26 29.56
C ALA A 227 37.56 8.45 29.22
N LEU A 228 37.71 9.10 28.05
CA LEU A 228 36.64 9.94 27.48
C LEU A 228 35.40 9.11 27.11
N LEU A 229 35.59 7.94 26.49
CA LEU A 229 34.49 7.03 26.18
C LEU A 229 33.81 6.52 27.46
N TRP A 230 34.60 6.09 28.45
CA TRP A 230 34.09 5.67 29.75
C TRP A 230 33.35 6.80 30.47
N LEU A 231 33.89 8.03 30.45
CA LEU A 231 33.25 9.18 31.07
C LEU A 231 31.94 9.51 30.36
N GLY A 232 31.95 9.55 29.02
CA GLY A 232 30.76 9.77 28.20
C GLY A 232 29.68 8.72 28.47
N TRP A 233 30.05 7.43 28.49
CA TRP A 233 29.15 6.33 28.85
C TRP A 233 28.61 6.48 30.28
N ARG A 234 29.46 6.84 31.24
CA ARG A 234 29.04 7.03 32.64
C ARG A 234 28.04 8.18 32.79
N GLN A 235 28.22 9.25 32.02
CA GLN A 235 27.29 10.39 31.95
C GLN A 235 25.97 9.97 31.30
N THR A 236 26.03 9.27 30.16
CA THR A 236 24.82 8.90 29.41
C THR A 236 24.06 7.72 29.99
N ARG A 237 24.67 6.78 30.74
CA ARG A 237 24.01 5.52 31.15
C ARG A 237 22.68 5.73 31.90
N LEU A 238 22.60 6.74 32.77
CA LEU A 238 21.40 6.98 33.56
C LEU A 238 20.29 7.54 32.67
N LEU A 239 20.63 8.55 31.87
CA LEU A 239 19.74 9.10 30.86
C LEU A 239 19.29 8.01 29.88
N ALA A 240 20.20 7.19 29.39
CA ALA A 240 19.95 6.10 28.46
C ALA A 240 18.98 5.08 29.06
N ALA A 241 19.16 4.69 30.34
CA ALA A 241 18.23 3.80 31.03
C ALA A 241 16.81 4.41 31.13
N VAL A 242 16.72 5.70 31.49
CA VAL A 242 15.45 6.43 31.59
C VAL A 242 14.75 6.55 30.23
N LEU A 243 15.48 6.94 29.18
CA LEU A 243 14.94 7.02 27.83
C LEU A 243 14.58 5.64 27.27
N SER A 244 15.37 4.60 27.59
CA SER A 244 15.09 3.21 27.21
C SER A 244 13.76 2.72 27.79
N ALA A 245 13.49 3.08 29.04
CA ALA A 245 12.23 2.77 29.69
C ALA A 245 11.03 3.37 28.97
N PHE A 246 11.11 4.65 28.60
CA PHE A 246 10.07 5.30 27.81
C PHE A 246 9.95 4.70 26.41
N ALA A 247 11.06 4.47 25.73
CA ALA A 247 11.07 3.85 24.42
C ALA A 247 10.35 2.49 24.45
N LEU A 248 10.62 1.67 25.46
CA LEU A 248 9.95 0.39 25.64
C LEU A 248 8.45 0.57 25.97
N ALA A 249 8.13 1.50 26.88
CA ALA A 249 6.75 1.82 27.26
C ALA A 249 5.88 2.22 26.05
N PHE A 250 6.37 3.18 25.26
CA PHE A 250 5.69 3.63 24.04
C PHE A 250 5.73 2.57 22.94
N GLY A 251 6.79 1.76 22.85
CA GLY A 251 6.82 0.59 21.97
C GLY A 251 5.72 -0.43 22.32
N CYS A 252 5.46 -0.66 23.61
CA CYS A 252 4.33 -1.50 24.03
C CYS A 252 2.98 -0.86 23.70
N ALA A 253 2.86 0.48 23.77
CA ALA A 253 1.66 1.17 23.34
C ALA A 253 1.37 1.00 21.83
N LEU A 254 2.40 0.80 21.00
CA LEU A 254 2.23 0.46 19.58
C LEU A 254 1.67 -0.96 19.33
N LEU A 255 1.53 -1.81 20.37
CA LEU A 255 0.87 -3.11 20.25
C LEU A 255 -0.65 -3.01 20.29
N VAL A 256 -1.18 -1.90 20.77
CA VAL A 256 -2.61 -1.62 20.83
C VAL A 256 -3.18 -1.61 19.40
N PRO A 257 -4.23 -2.38 19.08
CA PRO A 257 -4.76 -2.48 17.71
C PRO A 257 -5.19 -1.13 17.10
N GLU A 258 -5.67 -0.21 17.94
CA GLU A 258 -6.11 1.12 17.54
C GLU A 258 -4.95 2.10 17.32
N ALA A 259 -3.76 1.81 17.87
CA ALA A 259 -2.58 2.62 17.63
C ALA A 259 -2.00 2.29 16.26
N GLN A 260 -2.27 3.15 15.28
CA GLN A 260 -1.71 3.08 13.93
C GLN A 260 -0.26 3.58 13.94
N PRO A 261 0.75 2.68 13.84
CA PRO A 261 2.14 3.08 14.02
C PRO A 261 2.61 4.08 12.98
N LEU A 262 2.05 4.05 11.76
CA LEU A 262 2.30 5.05 10.71
C LEU A 262 2.20 6.50 11.22
N PHE A 263 1.22 6.81 12.07
CA PHE A 263 0.97 8.17 12.58
C PHE A 263 1.71 8.47 13.89
N VAL A 264 1.87 7.47 14.76
CA VAL A 264 2.49 7.64 16.09
C VAL A 264 4.02 7.62 16.00
N TRP A 265 4.57 6.77 15.13
CA TRP A 265 6.02 6.55 15.01
C TRP A 265 6.81 7.83 14.74
N PRO A 266 6.43 8.72 13.79
CA PRO A 266 7.22 9.93 13.52
C PRO A 266 7.41 10.81 14.75
N GLY A 267 6.38 10.96 15.58
CA GLY A 267 6.46 11.73 16.83
C GLY A 267 7.41 11.11 17.86
N LEU A 268 7.32 9.78 18.05
CA LEU A 268 8.20 9.06 18.98
C LEU A 268 9.65 9.06 18.53
N ALA A 269 9.89 8.82 17.24
CA ALA A 269 11.22 8.85 16.64
C ALA A 269 11.84 10.25 16.71
N LEU A 270 11.07 11.29 16.39
CA LEU A 270 11.48 12.69 16.53
C LEU A 270 11.86 13.04 17.96
N ALA A 271 11.04 12.64 18.95
CA ALA A 271 11.31 12.87 20.36
C ALA A 271 12.59 12.17 20.82
N ALA A 272 12.79 10.90 20.44
CA ALA A 272 14.02 10.16 20.75
C ALA A 272 15.27 10.85 20.17
N GLY A 273 15.19 11.30 18.91
CA GLY A 273 16.23 12.08 18.26
C GLY A 273 16.52 13.40 18.98
N ALA A 274 15.50 14.22 19.19
CA ALA A 274 15.63 15.55 19.79
C ALA A 274 16.19 15.49 21.22
N LEU A 275 15.68 14.58 22.05
CA LEU A 275 16.17 14.39 23.42
C LEU A 275 17.64 13.99 23.42
N ALA A 276 18.03 12.98 22.63
CA ALA A 276 19.43 12.56 22.56
C ALA A 276 20.36 13.66 22.00
N GLY A 277 19.88 14.44 21.03
CA GLY A 277 20.64 15.57 20.47
C GLY A 277 20.88 16.68 21.50
N VAL A 278 19.82 17.09 22.22
CA VAL A 278 19.90 18.16 23.25
C VAL A 278 20.75 17.75 24.43
N THR A 279 20.65 16.49 24.86
CA THR A 279 21.41 16.01 26.03
C THR A 279 22.88 15.73 25.74
N ALA A 280 23.31 15.75 24.47
CA ALA A 280 24.69 15.45 24.07
C ALA A 280 25.76 16.23 24.86
N PHE A 281 25.44 17.49 25.19
CA PHE A 281 26.25 18.40 26.01
C PHE A 281 25.48 18.93 27.23
N GLY A 282 24.39 18.27 27.61
CA GLY A 282 23.50 18.76 28.67
C GLY A 282 24.15 18.78 30.04
N ASP A 283 24.96 17.77 30.35
CA ASP A 283 25.73 17.74 31.60
C ASP A 283 26.71 18.92 31.67
N GLU A 284 27.42 19.21 30.58
CA GLU A 284 28.36 20.33 30.54
C GLU A 284 27.68 21.69 30.64
N GLN A 285 26.49 21.85 30.04
CA GLN A 285 25.68 23.05 30.19
C GLN A 285 25.23 23.24 31.65
N VAL A 286 24.69 22.19 32.26
CA VAL A 286 24.15 22.24 33.63
C VAL A 286 25.25 22.50 34.66
N HIS A 287 26.45 21.98 34.43
CA HIS A 287 27.60 22.16 35.34
C HIS A 287 28.53 23.31 34.94
N ARG A 288 28.26 24.00 33.84
CA ARG A 288 29.14 25.03 33.24
C ARG A 288 30.59 24.55 33.06
N THR A 289 30.81 23.26 32.86
CA THR A 289 32.16 22.68 32.70
C THR A 289 32.73 22.88 31.31
N GLY A 290 31.97 23.49 30.39
CA GLY A 290 32.46 23.86 29.05
C GLY A 290 33.71 24.76 29.11
N GLY A 291 33.77 25.71 30.05
CA GLY A 291 34.93 26.58 30.27
C GLY A 291 36.18 25.79 30.65
N PHE A 292 36.03 24.79 31.52
CA PHE A 292 37.12 23.91 31.94
C PHE A 292 37.72 23.13 30.76
N TRP A 293 36.93 22.76 29.75
CA TRP A 293 37.46 22.08 28.56
C TRP A 293 38.38 22.98 27.72
N ALA A 294 38.02 24.26 27.63
CA ALA A 294 38.82 25.25 26.93
C ALA A 294 40.11 25.59 27.71
N GLU A 295 40.00 25.76 29.03
CA GLU A 295 41.13 26.04 29.92
C GLU A 295 42.12 24.87 30.00
N GLY A 296 41.60 23.64 30.11
CA GLY A 296 42.40 22.41 30.18
C GLY A 296 43.01 21.95 28.85
N ARG A 297 42.87 22.73 27.77
CA ARG A 297 43.33 22.40 26.40
C ARG A 297 42.94 20.98 25.94
N LEU A 298 41.78 20.50 26.37
CA LEU A 298 41.30 19.18 25.98
C LEU A 298 41.02 19.17 24.47
N PRO A 299 41.20 18.04 23.77
CA PRO A 299 40.93 17.95 22.34
C PRO A 299 39.41 17.98 22.08
N VAL A 300 38.82 19.19 22.08
CA VAL A 300 37.37 19.45 21.96
C VAL A 300 36.76 18.71 20.76
N GLY A 301 37.48 18.60 19.65
CA GLY A 301 37.04 17.84 18.49
C GLY A 301 36.85 16.34 18.75
N ARG A 302 37.76 15.71 19.50
CA ARG A 302 37.66 14.29 19.89
C ARG A 302 36.54 14.08 20.91
N ALA A 303 36.46 14.97 21.89
CA ALA A 303 35.37 14.95 22.89
C ALA A 303 33.99 15.09 22.23
N TRP A 304 33.87 16.00 21.27
CA TRP A 304 32.66 16.16 20.46
C TRP A 304 32.32 14.89 19.70
N ALA A 305 33.28 14.29 18.98
CA ALA A 305 33.04 13.09 18.18
C ALA A 305 32.58 11.90 19.03
N VAL A 306 33.21 11.68 20.19
CA VAL A 306 32.82 10.62 21.13
C VAL A 306 31.40 10.86 21.68
N LYS A 307 31.07 12.08 22.11
CA LYS A 307 29.75 12.40 22.67
C LYS A 307 28.64 12.30 21.64
N VAL A 308 28.84 12.89 20.46
CA VAL A 308 27.87 12.81 19.35
C VAL A 308 27.71 11.37 18.89
N GLY A 309 28.80 10.61 18.75
CA GLY A 309 28.74 9.18 18.40
C GLY A 309 27.98 8.34 19.43
N LEU A 310 28.23 8.54 20.73
CA LEU A 310 27.49 7.87 21.81
C LEU A 310 25.99 8.21 21.78
N HIS A 311 25.61 9.45 21.50
CA HIS A 311 24.20 9.84 21.45
C HIS A 311 23.51 9.39 20.15
N LEU A 312 24.23 9.30 19.02
CA LEU A 312 23.72 8.65 17.82
C LEU A 312 23.46 7.15 18.06
N ALA A 313 24.39 6.47 18.75
CA ALA A 313 24.19 5.09 19.17
C ALA A 313 22.99 4.96 20.13
N LEU A 314 22.79 5.95 21.03
CA LEU A 314 21.61 6.02 21.88
C LEU A 314 20.32 6.18 21.06
N VAL A 315 20.26 7.05 20.04
CA VAL A 315 19.09 7.16 19.16
C VAL A 315 18.78 5.83 18.50
N ALA A 316 19.77 5.17 17.90
CA ALA A 316 19.58 3.87 17.27
C ALA A 316 19.05 2.81 18.27
N TRP A 317 19.58 2.80 19.49
CA TRP A 317 19.12 1.94 20.58
C TRP A 317 17.66 2.24 20.98
N LEU A 318 17.29 3.51 21.11
CA LEU A 318 15.92 3.91 21.45
C LEU A 318 14.92 3.52 20.36
N LEU A 319 15.28 3.68 19.08
CA LEU A 319 14.44 3.23 17.97
C LEU A 319 14.29 1.71 17.95
N ALA A 320 15.36 0.97 18.25
CA ALA A 320 15.30 -0.48 18.38
C ALA A 320 14.36 -0.91 19.51
N LEU A 321 14.42 -0.24 20.68
CA LEU A 321 13.52 -0.50 21.80
C LEU A 321 12.06 -0.12 21.51
N LEU A 322 11.83 0.97 20.79
CA LEU A 322 10.48 1.35 20.32
C LEU A 322 9.89 0.28 19.39
N LEU A 323 10.71 -0.30 18.51
CA LEU A 323 10.28 -1.31 17.54
C LEU A 323 10.21 -2.74 18.14
N ALA A 324 10.96 -3.01 19.21
CA ALA A 324 11.14 -4.35 19.75
C ALA A 324 9.83 -5.06 20.13
N PRO A 325 8.86 -4.44 20.84
CA PRO A 325 7.60 -5.11 21.17
C PRO A 325 6.84 -5.58 19.92
N SER A 326 6.77 -4.71 18.90
CA SER A 326 6.11 -5.01 17.62
C SER A 326 6.78 -6.16 16.87
N VAL A 327 8.11 -6.25 16.91
CA VAL A 327 8.88 -7.37 16.33
C VAL A 327 8.64 -8.67 17.11
N VAL A 328 8.65 -8.62 18.45
CA VAL A 328 8.39 -9.80 19.29
C VAL A 328 6.98 -10.35 19.01
N ARG A 329 5.98 -9.48 18.89
CA ARG A 329 4.62 -9.86 18.50
C ARG A 329 4.59 -10.54 17.12
N ALA A 330 5.20 -9.92 16.11
CA ALA A 330 5.27 -10.46 14.75
C ALA A 330 5.92 -11.86 14.68
N VAL A 331 6.96 -12.08 15.48
CA VAL A 331 7.62 -13.39 15.62
C VAL A 331 6.71 -14.39 16.33
N ALA A 332 6.07 -14.01 17.43
CA ALA A 332 5.23 -14.88 18.25
C ALA A 332 3.96 -15.35 17.52
N GLU A 333 3.35 -14.50 16.69
CA GLU A 333 2.15 -14.87 15.91
C GLU A 333 2.45 -15.82 14.73
N GLY A 334 3.71 -16.21 14.52
CA GLY A 334 4.11 -17.05 13.38
C GLY A 334 3.90 -16.40 12.02
N GLN A 335 3.53 -15.10 11.98
CA GLN A 335 3.33 -14.31 10.76
C GLN A 335 4.64 -14.05 9.99
N MET A 336 5.80 -14.40 10.58
CA MET A 336 7.10 -14.48 9.91
C MET A 336 7.20 -15.63 8.90
N ARG A 337 6.16 -16.49 8.75
CA ARG A 337 6.02 -17.25 7.51
C ARG A 337 5.72 -16.25 6.40
N PHE A 338 6.78 -15.71 5.80
CA PHE A 338 6.75 -14.75 4.71
C PHE A 338 5.77 -15.21 3.64
N GLY A 339 4.51 -14.81 3.74
CA GLY A 339 3.61 -14.85 2.60
C GLY A 339 4.32 -14.05 1.51
N TYR A 340 4.50 -14.65 0.34
CA TYR A 340 5.23 -14.07 -0.78
C TYR A 340 4.97 -12.55 -0.88
N GLY A 341 5.98 -11.74 -0.60
CA GLY A 341 5.96 -10.30 -0.84
C GLY A 341 5.89 -9.34 0.36
N ARG A 342 5.78 -9.79 1.63
CA ARG A 342 5.76 -8.84 2.77
C ARG A 342 7.14 -8.56 3.37
N GLY A 343 7.45 -7.28 3.59
CA GLY A 343 8.66 -6.79 4.24
C GLY A 343 8.60 -6.85 5.77
N LEU A 344 9.75 -7.00 6.42
CA LEU A 344 9.87 -7.07 7.89
C LEU A 344 9.21 -5.88 8.60
N VAL A 345 9.34 -4.67 8.03
CA VAL A 345 8.80 -3.43 8.62
C VAL A 345 7.28 -3.43 8.62
N ALA A 346 6.63 -3.85 7.53
CA ALA A 346 5.18 -3.92 7.44
C ALA A 346 4.60 -4.95 8.41
N VAL A 347 5.25 -6.12 8.53
CA VAL A 347 4.84 -7.15 9.48
C VAL A 347 4.99 -6.67 10.93
N ALA A 348 6.09 -6.00 11.25
CA ALA A 348 6.30 -5.45 12.59
C ALA A 348 5.23 -4.40 12.92
N LEU A 349 5.04 -3.41 12.05
CA LEU A 349 4.16 -2.26 12.31
C LEU A 349 2.68 -2.49 11.99
N ARG A 350 2.30 -3.63 11.40
CA ARG A 350 0.92 -3.98 10.99
C ARG A 350 0.32 -3.10 9.88
N ASP A 351 1.07 -2.14 9.35
CA ASP A 351 0.60 -1.27 8.27
C ASP A 351 1.09 -1.78 6.91
N ARG A 352 0.15 -2.07 6.00
CA ARG A 352 0.46 -2.56 4.65
C ARG A 352 1.11 -1.50 3.78
N LEU A 353 0.93 -0.21 4.10
CA LEU A 353 1.60 0.85 3.37
C LEU A 353 3.14 0.69 3.40
N PHE A 354 3.72 0.08 4.44
CA PHE A 354 5.17 -0.19 4.46
C PHE A 354 5.61 -1.27 3.45
N ASP A 355 4.73 -2.18 3.04
CA ASP A 355 5.01 -3.12 1.94
C ASP A 355 5.08 -2.37 0.61
N GLU A 356 4.15 -1.43 0.40
CA GLU A 356 4.12 -0.54 -0.78
C GLU A 356 5.35 0.41 -0.83
N LEU A 357 5.81 0.90 0.32
CA LEU A 357 7.05 1.68 0.43
C LEU A 357 8.32 0.82 0.20
N GLY A 358 8.20 -0.51 0.32
CA GLY A 358 9.25 -1.48 0.07
C GLY A 358 10.59 -1.10 0.73
N PRO A 359 11.70 -1.04 -0.04
CA PRO A 359 13.03 -0.74 0.51
C PRO A 359 13.21 0.72 0.94
N GLN A 360 12.23 1.60 0.73
CA GLN A 360 12.27 3.00 1.19
C GLN A 360 11.65 3.18 2.58
N SER A 361 10.91 2.19 3.07
CA SER A 361 10.22 2.23 4.37
C SER A 361 11.12 2.66 5.53
N TRP A 362 12.39 2.23 5.57
CA TRP A 362 13.33 2.60 6.63
C TRP A 362 13.61 4.11 6.70
N LYS A 363 13.51 4.84 5.58
CA LYS A 363 13.69 6.30 5.59
C LYS A 363 12.56 6.98 6.36
N TYR A 364 11.32 6.53 6.17
CA TYR A 364 10.19 6.99 6.97
C TYR A 364 10.43 6.78 8.47
N LEU A 365 11.07 5.65 8.83
CA LEU A 365 11.37 5.36 10.22
C LEU A 365 12.48 6.25 10.81
N LEU A 366 13.53 6.56 10.03
CA LEU A 366 14.73 7.24 10.53
C LEU A 366 14.72 8.76 10.39
N VAL A 367 14.03 9.31 9.38
CA VAL A 367 14.05 10.75 9.09
C VAL A 367 13.64 11.60 10.29
N PRO A 368 12.51 11.34 10.98
CA PRO A 368 12.13 12.13 12.15
C PRO A 368 13.19 12.11 13.25
N ALA A 369 13.80 10.94 13.53
CA ALA A 369 14.84 10.81 14.54
C ALA A 369 16.14 11.54 14.18
N VAL A 370 16.58 11.46 12.93
CA VAL A 370 17.81 12.11 12.48
C VAL A 370 17.66 13.63 12.47
N TYR A 371 16.53 14.15 11.98
CA TYR A 371 16.26 15.59 12.01
C TYR A 371 16.05 16.11 13.43
N GLY A 372 15.36 15.34 14.28
CA GLY A 372 15.28 15.61 15.72
C GLY A 372 16.66 15.69 16.36
N PHE A 373 17.54 14.72 16.10
CA PHE A 373 18.90 14.69 16.62
C PHE A 373 19.73 15.88 16.12
N ALA A 374 19.70 16.16 14.82
CA ALA A 374 20.47 17.26 14.24
C ALA A 374 20.03 18.63 14.78
N ALA A 375 18.72 18.88 14.84
CA ALA A 375 18.15 20.08 15.43
C ALA A 375 18.45 20.15 16.94
N GLY A 376 18.28 19.03 17.66
CA GLY A 376 18.57 18.90 19.08
C GLY A 376 20.02 19.19 19.42
N HIS A 377 20.96 18.70 18.60
CA HIS A 377 22.38 18.95 18.78
C HIS A 377 22.73 20.44 18.69
N VAL A 378 22.18 21.15 17.69
CA VAL A 378 22.40 22.61 17.54
C VAL A 378 21.70 23.39 18.65
N CYS A 379 20.42 23.08 18.93
CA CYS A 379 19.64 23.75 19.97
C CYS A 379 20.24 23.54 21.37
N GLY A 380 20.74 22.35 21.66
CA GLY A 380 21.45 22.02 22.89
C GLY A 380 22.81 22.72 23.04
N LEU A 381 23.32 23.40 22.00
CA LEU A 381 24.47 24.30 22.12
C LEU A 381 24.02 25.76 22.24
N VAL A 382 22.96 26.16 21.54
CA VAL A 382 22.46 27.55 21.50
C VAL A 382 21.71 27.95 22.78
N PHE A 383 20.81 27.10 23.27
CA PHE A 383 19.97 27.42 24.42
C PHE A 383 20.58 26.86 25.71
N ARG A 384 20.68 27.70 26.74
CA ARG A 384 21.22 27.32 28.06
C ARG A 384 20.26 26.49 28.92
N LYS A 385 18.95 26.53 28.61
CA LYS A 385 17.92 25.78 29.32
C LYS A 385 17.52 24.56 28.48
N LEU A 386 17.80 23.36 28.97
CA LEU A 386 17.54 22.10 28.23
C LEU A 386 16.08 21.93 27.81
N VAL A 387 15.12 22.35 28.65
CA VAL A 387 13.69 22.28 28.32
C VAL A 387 13.35 23.14 27.11
N VAL A 388 13.89 24.38 27.06
CA VAL A 388 13.70 25.28 25.92
C VAL A 388 14.39 24.72 24.68
N ALA A 389 15.63 24.22 24.82
CA ALA A 389 16.35 23.57 23.74
C ALA A 389 15.57 22.40 23.14
N CYS A 390 14.97 21.55 23.97
CA CYS A 390 14.16 20.41 23.55
C CYS A 390 12.89 20.85 22.82
N GLY A 391 12.15 21.82 23.36
CA GLY A 391 10.94 22.34 22.71
C GLY A 391 11.22 22.90 21.32
N VAL A 392 12.26 23.74 21.21
CA VAL A 392 12.67 24.32 19.92
C VAL A 392 13.19 23.22 18.97
N ALA A 393 13.96 22.25 19.46
CA ALA A 393 14.46 21.14 18.65
C ALA A 393 13.36 20.26 18.07
N VAL A 394 12.32 19.95 18.86
CA VAL A 394 11.16 19.18 18.38
C VAL A 394 10.40 19.96 17.31
N VAL A 395 10.17 21.26 17.51
CA VAL A 395 9.49 22.10 16.51
C VAL A 395 10.31 22.19 15.22
N VAL A 396 11.58 22.60 15.31
CA VAL A 396 12.44 22.78 14.12
C VAL A 396 12.72 21.46 13.42
N GLY A 397 13.12 20.42 14.16
CA GLY A 397 13.37 19.09 13.62
C GLY A 397 12.10 18.46 13.04
N GLY A 398 10.96 18.66 13.69
CA GLY A 398 9.65 18.19 13.24
C GLY A 398 9.21 18.86 11.94
N CYS A 399 9.30 20.19 11.84
CA CYS A 399 9.00 20.91 10.60
C CYS A 399 9.89 20.45 9.44
N LEU A 400 11.20 20.31 9.66
CA LEU A 400 12.13 19.85 8.62
C LEU A 400 11.86 18.40 8.21
N ALA A 401 11.54 17.51 9.16
CA ALA A 401 11.18 16.12 8.86
C ALA A 401 9.82 16.03 8.12
N ALA A 402 8.83 16.82 8.54
CA ALA A 402 7.50 16.82 7.95
C ALA A 402 7.50 17.28 6.48
N LEU A 403 8.39 18.20 6.10
CA LEU A 403 8.58 18.60 4.70
C LEU A 403 9.00 17.44 3.79
N TRP A 404 9.65 16.40 4.32
CA TRP A 404 9.97 15.18 3.57
C TRP A 404 8.85 14.14 3.56
N GLY A 405 7.85 14.26 4.45
CA GLY A 405 6.74 13.32 4.57
C GLY A 405 6.07 13.01 3.22
N PRO A 406 5.64 14.03 2.45
CA PRO A 406 5.03 13.82 1.13
C PRO A 406 5.91 13.01 0.17
N SER A 407 7.20 13.35 0.07
CA SER A 407 8.13 12.67 -0.83
C SER A 407 8.44 11.24 -0.38
N LEU A 408 8.54 10.99 0.94
CA LEU A 408 8.74 9.65 1.48
C LEU A 408 7.55 8.74 1.18
N LEU A 409 6.33 9.26 1.27
CA LEU A 409 5.09 8.55 0.95
C LEU A 409 4.84 8.40 -0.56
N ALA A 410 5.45 9.25 -1.40
CA ALA A 410 5.40 9.15 -2.85
C ALA A 410 6.52 8.28 -3.46
N GLY A 411 7.49 7.83 -2.65
CA GLY A 411 8.60 6.98 -3.09
C GLY A 411 9.66 7.68 -3.95
N GLY A 412 10.71 6.93 -4.31
CA GLY A 412 11.78 7.37 -5.21
C GLY A 412 12.76 8.41 -4.64
N VAL A 413 12.71 8.70 -3.34
CA VAL A 413 13.56 9.72 -2.71
C VAL A 413 15.02 9.27 -2.66
N ARG A 414 15.97 10.12 -3.09
CA ARG A 414 17.41 9.80 -3.07
C ARG A 414 18.03 10.09 -1.70
N HIS A 415 19.09 9.36 -1.34
CA HIS A 415 19.72 9.49 -0.02
C HIS A 415 20.26 10.92 0.24
N TRP A 416 20.91 11.54 -0.75
CA TRP A 416 21.50 12.86 -0.57
C TRP A 416 20.45 13.95 -0.30
N GLN A 417 19.26 13.85 -0.90
CA GLN A 417 18.17 14.81 -0.73
C GLN A 417 17.79 14.92 0.74
N VAL A 418 17.60 13.78 1.39
CA VAL A 418 17.11 13.67 2.77
C VAL A 418 18.19 13.92 3.80
N TRP A 419 19.40 13.38 3.60
CA TRP A 419 20.42 13.37 4.65
C TRP A 419 21.33 14.60 4.64
N LEU A 420 21.53 15.25 3.49
CA LEU A 420 22.43 16.40 3.38
C LEU A 420 22.04 17.58 4.30
N PRO A 421 20.76 17.97 4.44
CA PRO A 421 20.37 19.04 5.37
C PRO A 421 20.68 18.70 6.83
N ALA A 422 20.40 17.47 7.27
CA ALA A 422 20.70 17.03 8.63
C ALA A 422 22.21 16.97 8.89
N LEU A 423 23.00 16.49 7.93
CA LEU A 423 24.46 16.48 8.01
C LEU A 423 25.03 17.91 8.10
N ALA A 424 24.47 18.86 7.36
CA ALA A 424 24.85 20.27 7.43
C ALA A 424 24.58 20.87 8.82
N LEU A 425 23.45 20.53 9.46
CA LEU A 425 23.15 20.95 10.83
C LEU A 425 24.13 20.33 11.86
N VAL A 426 24.44 19.04 11.74
CA VAL A 426 25.43 18.38 12.62
C VAL A 426 26.82 19.00 12.44
N ALA A 427 27.24 19.27 11.19
CA ALA A 427 28.49 19.98 10.90
C ALA A 427 28.48 21.41 11.46
N THR A 428 27.34 22.09 11.44
CA THR A 428 27.17 23.40 12.07
C THR A 428 27.43 23.32 13.58
N GLY A 429 26.83 22.34 14.26
CA GLY A 429 27.10 22.02 15.67
C GLY A 429 28.59 21.81 15.95
N ARG A 430 29.29 21.07 15.07
CA ARG A 430 30.74 20.86 15.15
C ARG A 430 31.56 22.15 15.05
N LEU A 431 31.13 23.11 14.23
CA LEU A 431 31.83 24.38 14.02
C LEU A 431 31.62 25.38 15.17
N VAL A 432 30.48 25.30 15.85
CA VAL A 432 30.14 26.21 16.98
C VAL A 432 30.56 25.68 18.35
N VAL A 433 30.91 24.39 18.47
CA VAL A 433 31.31 23.78 19.76
C VAL A 433 32.49 24.50 20.44
N ARG A 434 33.50 24.94 19.67
CA ARG A 434 34.68 25.62 20.24
C ARG A 434 34.32 27.01 20.80
N PRO A 435 33.63 27.89 20.05
CA PRO A 435 33.08 29.12 20.60
C PRO A 435 32.18 28.92 21.83
N TRP A 436 31.35 27.87 21.81
CA TRP A 436 30.48 27.51 22.92
C TRP A 436 31.27 27.15 24.19
N THR A 437 32.34 26.34 24.08
CA THR A 437 33.20 26.02 25.24
C THR A 437 33.87 27.24 25.86
N THR A 438 34.04 28.32 25.09
CA THR A 438 34.65 29.59 25.57
C THR A 438 33.62 30.64 26.02
N ASP A 439 32.33 30.27 26.08
CA ASP A 439 31.19 31.18 26.32
C ASP A 439 31.12 32.39 25.36
N ARG A 440 31.67 32.24 24.15
CA ARG A 440 31.72 33.28 23.09
C ARG A 440 30.72 33.03 21.97
N LEU A 441 29.65 32.27 22.22
CA LEU A 441 28.70 31.89 21.18
C LEU A 441 27.97 33.10 20.55
N LEU A 442 27.78 34.18 21.32
CA LEU A 442 27.15 35.42 20.84
C LEU A 442 28.12 36.35 20.09
N GLY A 443 29.38 35.94 19.88
CA GLY A 443 30.31 36.71 19.06
C GLY A 443 29.92 36.69 17.58
N ARG A 444 30.33 37.72 16.82
CA ARG A 444 30.05 37.84 15.38
C ARG A 444 30.47 36.59 14.58
N GLY A 445 31.67 36.07 14.81
CA GLY A 445 32.18 34.91 14.07
C GLY A 445 31.32 33.64 14.24
N PRO A 446 31.03 33.20 15.48
CA PRO A 446 30.14 32.07 15.73
C PRO A 446 28.72 32.26 15.21
N LEU A 447 28.14 33.46 15.33
CA LEU A 447 26.83 33.80 14.75
C LEU A 447 26.84 33.67 13.22
N VAL A 448 27.91 34.12 12.55
CA VAL A 448 28.08 33.93 11.10
C VAL A 448 28.15 32.45 10.74
N ARG A 449 28.88 31.62 11.51
CA ARG A 449 28.95 30.17 11.27
C ARG A 449 27.60 29.49 11.47
N LEU A 450 26.86 29.87 12.51
CA LEU A 450 25.52 29.35 12.79
C LEU A 450 24.54 29.73 11.67
N GLY A 451 24.54 31.01 11.26
CA GLY A 451 23.72 31.51 10.16
C GLY A 451 24.05 30.86 8.82
N ALA A 452 25.34 30.78 8.47
CA ALA A 452 25.80 30.13 7.25
C ALA A 452 25.48 28.63 7.23
N GLY A 453 25.69 27.93 8.34
CA GLY A 453 25.39 26.50 8.46
C GLY A 453 23.89 26.19 8.38
N THR A 454 23.06 27.00 9.05
CA THR A 454 21.59 26.91 8.95
C THR A 454 21.11 27.24 7.53
N GLY A 455 21.66 28.29 6.91
CA GLY A 455 21.40 28.65 5.53
C GLY A 455 21.77 27.53 4.55
N ALA A 456 22.92 26.87 4.74
CA ALA A 456 23.33 25.73 3.92
C ALA A 456 22.38 24.53 4.08
N ALA A 457 21.89 24.25 5.29
CA ALA A 457 20.91 23.19 5.52
C ALA A 457 19.57 23.50 4.81
N LEU A 458 19.08 24.74 4.90
CA LEU A 458 17.87 25.18 4.20
C LEU A 458 18.05 25.16 2.68
N ALA A 459 19.19 25.60 2.17
CA ALA A 459 19.51 25.54 0.75
C ALA A 459 19.57 24.09 0.25
N ALA A 460 20.17 23.17 1.01
CA ALA A 460 20.18 21.75 0.69
C ALA A 460 18.76 21.14 0.69
N LEU A 461 17.90 21.57 1.62
CA LEU A 461 16.50 21.14 1.67
C LEU A 461 15.73 21.63 0.44
N VAL A 462 15.82 22.93 0.13
CA VAL A 462 15.17 23.53 -1.05
C VAL A 462 15.69 22.91 -2.34
N ALA A 463 17.00 22.70 -2.47
CA ALA A 463 17.59 22.03 -3.63
C ALA A 463 17.12 20.58 -3.73
N GLY A 464 17.00 19.87 -2.60
CA GLY A 464 16.48 18.51 -2.55
C GLY A 464 15.03 18.43 -3.04
N ILE A 465 14.14 19.29 -2.52
CA ILE A 465 12.72 19.37 -2.93
C ILE A 465 12.59 19.86 -4.38
N GLY A 466 13.35 20.86 -4.78
CA GLY A 466 13.36 21.34 -6.17
C GLY A 466 13.81 20.25 -7.14
N PHE A 467 14.86 19.51 -6.80
CA PHE A 467 15.32 18.38 -7.58
C PHE A 467 14.27 17.27 -7.68
N ARG A 468 13.39 17.08 -6.68
CA ARG A 468 12.29 16.10 -6.77
C ARG A 468 11.36 16.33 -7.95
N VAL A 469 11.17 17.58 -8.35
CA VAL A 469 10.38 17.92 -9.55
C VAL A 469 11.21 17.71 -10.82
N LEU A 470 12.46 18.16 -10.79
CA LEU A 470 13.35 18.15 -11.96
C LEU A 470 13.93 16.77 -12.30
N GLU A 471 13.91 15.82 -11.35
CA GLU A 471 14.43 14.47 -11.59
C GLU A 471 13.64 13.70 -12.65
N VAL A 472 12.40 14.12 -12.90
CA VAL A 472 11.55 13.59 -13.97
C VAL A 472 11.50 14.64 -15.07
N PRO A 473 12.01 14.34 -16.27
CA PRO A 473 11.92 15.25 -17.41
C PRO A 473 10.46 15.59 -17.73
N ASP A 474 10.19 16.85 -18.03
CA ASP A 474 8.91 17.24 -18.59
C ASP A 474 8.93 16.98 -20.10
N ARG A 475 7.88 16.36 -20.63
CA ARG A 475 7.79 16.03 -22.06
C ARG A 475 6.70 16.88 -22.72
N PRO A 476 6.91 17.35 -23.96
CA PRO A 476 5.92 18.17 -24.66
C PRO A 476 4.63 17.39 -25.00
N ASP A 477 4.73 16.07 -25.16
CA ASP A 477 3.61 15.13 -25.37
C ASP A 477 2.90 14.77 -24.05
N SER A 478 3.15 15.51 -22.96
CA SER A 478 2.61 15.20 -21.64
C SER A 478 1.10 15.39 -21.51
N GLU A 479 0.41 15.91 -22.51
CA GLU A 479 -1.05 16.09 -22.50
C GLU A 479 -1.77 15.44 -23.69
N ASP A 480 -1.05 14.67 -24.51
CA ASP A 480 -1.63 13.93 -25.64
C ASP A 480 -2.79 13.01 -25.21
N ASP A 481 -2.74 12.46 -23.99
CA ASP A 481 -3.80 11.64 -23.42
C ASP A 481 -5.09 12.43 -23.17
N LEU A 482 -4.97 13.71 -22.76
CA LEU A 482 -6.13 14.59 -22.59
C LEU A 482 -6.74 14.95 -23.94
N ALA A 483 -5.91 15.30 -24.92
CA ALA A 483 -6.36 15.64 -26.28
C ALA A 483 -7.03 14.43 -26.95
N TYR A 484 -6.44 13.24 -26.84
CA TYR A 484 -7.01 12.00 -27.33
C TYR A 484 -8.36 11.71 -26.69
N VAL A 485 -8.47 11.73 -25.36
CA VAL A 485 -9.73 11.47 -24.68
C VAL A 485 -10.78 12.53 -24.99
N ALA A 486 -10.40 13.79 -25.20
CA ALA A 486 -11.33 14.83 -25.64
C ALA A 486 -11.89 14.57 -27.05
N ALA A 487 -11.10 13.98 -27.95
CA ALA A 487 -11.51 13.62 -29.32
C ALA A 487 -12.42 12.37 -29.39
N LEU A 488 -12.47 11.56 -28.32
CA LEU A 488 -13.36 10.40 -28.27
C LEU A 488 -14.85 10.82 -28.24
N PRO A 489 -15.75 10.06 -28.91
CA PRO A 489 -17.19 10.20 -28.78
C PRO A 489 -17.64 10.40 -27.34
N THR A 490 -18.58 11.32 -27.15
CA THR A 490 -19.22 11.54 -25.85
C THR A 490 -19.99 10.29 -25.40
N TYR A 491 -20.38 10.29 -24.12
CA TYR A 491 -21.14 9.18 -23.58
C TYR A 491 -22.38 8.89 -24.40
N ASP A 492 -23.13 9.91 -24.84
CA ASP A 492 -24.40 9.80 -25.57
C ASP A 492 -24.24 9.39 -27.04
N GLU A 493 -23.14 9.78 -27.68
CA GLU A 493 -22.80 9.37 -29.06
C GLU A 493 -22.35 7.89 -29.12
N ASN A 494 -21.81 7.35 -28.03
CA ASN A 494 -21.31 5.99 -27.94
C ASN A 494 -22.41 4.91 -27.76
N VAL A 495 -23.42 4.88 -28.62
CA VAL A 495 -24.63 4.04 -28.43
C VAL A 495 -24.30 2.55 -28.38
N ALA A 496 -23.53 2.03 -29.35
CA ALA A 496 -23.19 0.61 -29.42
C ALA A 496 -22.41 0.13 -28.18
N GLY A 497 -21.41 0.90 -27.75
CA GLY A 497 -20.61 0.59 -26.58
C GLY A 497 -21.45 0.53 -25.30
N ARG A 498 -22.35 1.51 -25.10
CA ARG A 498 -23.28 1.53 -23.96
C ARG A 498 -24.18 0.31 -23.93
N GLU A 499 -24.80 -0.02 -25.06
CA GLU A 499 -25.74 -1.14 -25.14
C GLU A 499 -25.05 -2.49 -24.94
N PHE A 500 -23.83 -2.67 -25.47
CA PHE A 500 -23.05 -3.86 -25.15
C PHE A 500 -22.76 -3.97 -23.65
N ARG A 501 -22.37 -2.88 -22.96
CA ARG A 501 -22.19 -2.91 -21.50
C ARG A 501 -23.48 -3.30 -20.78
N SER A 502 -24.60 -2.68 -21.15
CA SER A 502 -25.91 -3.00 -20.57
C SER A 502 -26.31 -4.46 -20.81
N ALA A 503 -26.01 -5.01 -22.00
CA ALA A 503 -26.21 -6.42 -22.29
C ALA A 503 -25.35 -7.31 -21.38
N VAL A 504 -24.08 -6.97 -21.14
CA VAL A 504 -23.19 -7.75 -20.26
C VAL A 504 -23.65 -7.73 -18.79
N GLU A 505 -24.10 -6.58 -18.29
CA GLU A 505 -24.64 -6.46 -16.93
C GLU A 505 -25.93 -7.28 -16.77
N ARG A 506 -26.81 -7.28 -17.78
CA ARG A 506 -28.02 -8.13 -17.78
C ARG A 506 -27.67 -9.62 -17.91
N TYR A 507 -26.74 -9.98 -18.79
CA TYR A 507 -26.23 -11.35 -18.92
C TYR A 507 -25.68 -11.87 -17.59
N SER A 508 -24.89 -11.05 -16.88
CA SER A 508 -24.30 -11.44 -15.59
C SER A 508 -25.37 -11.72 -14.53
N ARG A 509 -26.47 -10.94 -14.52
CA ARG A 509 -27.66 -11.20 -13.67
C ARG A 509 -28.41 -12.46 -14.10
N ALA A 510 -28.58 -12.69 -15.40
CA ALA A 510 -29.23 -13.89 -15.94
C ALA A 510 -28.48 -15.17 -15.54
N VAL A 511 -27.14 -15.16 -15.59
CA VAL A 511 -26.29 -16.27 -15.11
C VAL A 511 -26.46 -16.50 -13.61
N GLN A 512 -26.40 -15.44 -12.79
CA GLN A 512 -26.62 -15.56 -11.34
C GLN A 512 -27.98 -16.18 -11.03
N TYR A 513 -29.03 -15.76 -11.74
CA TYR A 513 -30.36 -16.32 -11.58
C TYR A 513 -30.42 -17.81 -11.96
N ALA A 514 -29.86 -18.17 -13.12
CA ALA A 514 -29.80 -19.55 -13.59
C ALA A 514 -29.02 -20.47 -12.63
N ASP A 515 -28.01 -19.94 -11.94
CA ASP A 515 -27.21 -20.67 -10.93
C ASP A 515 -27.97 -20.84 -9.60
N THR A 516 -28.92 -19.96 -9.27
CA THR A 516 -29.72 -20.03 -8.02
C THR A 516 -30.94 -20.95 -8.08
N GLY A 517 -31.17 -21.65 -9.20
CA GLY A 517 -32.32 -22.56 -9.34
C GLY A 517 -32.37 -23.67 -8.26
N PRO A 518 -33.57 -24.15 -7.88
CA PRO A 518 -33.77 -25.07 -6.75
C PRO A 518 -32.98 -26.39 -6.85
N GLU A 519 -32.55 -26.79 -8.04
CA GLU A 519 -31.72 -27.98 -8.26
C GLU A 519 -30.22 -27.75 -7.98
N GLY A 520 -29.74 -26.50 -8.03
CA GLY A 520 -28.31 -26.15 -7.91
C GLY A 520 -27.75 -26.22 -6.49
N ALA A 521 -28.60 -26.15 -5.47
CA ALA A 521 -28.17 -26.15 -4.07
C ALA A 521 -27.82 -27.56 -3.53
N ALA A 522 -28.33 -28.63 -4.15
CA ALA A 522 -28.26 -29.99 -3.59
C ALA A 522 -27.18 -30.90 -4.21
N LEU A 523 -26.62 -30.57 -5.38
CA LEU A 523 -25.67 -31.41 -6.11
C LEU A 523 -24.32 -30.71 -6.31
N VAL A 524 -23.53 -30.55 -5.25
CA VAL A 524 -22.19 -29.93 -5.36
C VAL A 524 -21.14 -30.80 -4.69
N ARG A 525 -20.22 -31.38 -5.50
CA ARG A 525 -18.77 -31.39 -5.22
C ARG A 525 -17.82 -31.95 -6.29
N LEU A 526 -18.27 -32.50 -7.43
CA LEU A 526 -17.33 -33.10 -8.41
C LEU A 526 -17.43 -32.63 -9.87
N ARG A 527 -18.53 -32.00 -10.32
CA ARG A 527 -18.64 -31.52 -11.70
C ARG A 527 -18.29 -30.02 -11.82
N PRO A 528 -17.57 -29.60 -12.88
CA PRO A 528 -17.40 -28.18 -13.21
C PRO A 528 -18.76 -27.50 -13.36
N ARG A 529 -18.85 -26.23 -12.99
CA ARG A 529 -20.11 -25.48 -13.11
C ARG A 529 -20.53 -25.40 -14.59
N PRO A 530 -21.84 -25.38 -14.93
CA PRO A 530 -22.30 -25.15 -16.30
C PRO A 530 -21.61 -23.98 -17.00
N ALA A 531 -21.42 -22.85 -16.30
CA ALA A 531 -20.71 -21.69 -16.82
C ALA A 531 -19.22 -21.97 -17.20
N GLU A 532 -18.55 -22.89 -16.50
CA GLU A 532 -17.17 -23.28 -16.80
C GLU A 532 -17.07 -24.20 -18.04
N ARG A 533 -18.17 -24.90 -18.38
CA ARG A 533 -18.27 -25.78 -19.56
C ARG A 533 -18.47 -25.00 -20.87
N LEU A 534 -18.93 -23.75 -20.81
CA LEU A 534 -19.16 -22.88 -21.98
C LEU A 534 -17.92 -22.77 -22.90
N GLU A 535 -16.74 -22.55 -22.33
CA GLU A 535 -15.52 -22.44 -23.13
C GLU A 535 -15.14 -23.76 -23.80
N ALA A 536 -15.36 -24.88 -23.12
CA ALA A 536 -15.11 -26.20 -23.69
C ALA A 536 -16.04 -26.46 -24.88
N ALA A 537 -17.32 -26.09 -24.79
CA ALA A 537 -18.27 -26.20 -25.88
C ALA A 537 -17.87 -25.36 -27.10
N VAL A 538 -17.36 -24.14 -26.89
CA VAL A 538 -16.84 -23.29 -27.97
C VAL A 538 -15.59 -23.87 -28.63
N ARG A 539 -14.65 -24.41 -27.85
CA ARG A 539 -13.38 -24.95 -28.38
C ARG A 539 -13.53 -26.32 -29.03
N SER A 540 -14.39 -27.17 -28.49
CA SER A 540 -14.54 -28.58 -28.92
C SER A 540 -15.80 -28.84 -29.75
N GLY A 541 -16.68 -27.84 -29.89
CA GLY A 541 -17.99 -27.99 -30.50
C GLY A 541 -19.04 -28.49 -29.49
N TRP A 542 -20.32 -28.37 -29.85
CA TRP A 542 -21.44 -28.73 -28.98
C TRP A 542 -21.64 -30.25 -28.88
N ALA A 543 -21.42 -30.89 -27.74
CA ALA A 543 -21.49 -32.36 -27.67
C ALA A 543 -22.92 -32.94 -27.74
N GLY A 544 -23.97 -32.15 -27.50
CA GLY A 544 -25.38 -32.58 -27.53
C GLY A 544 -25.82 -33.53 -26.40
N GLY A 545 -24.89 -34.26 -25.76
CA GLY A 545 -25.19 -35.27 -24.74
C GLY A 545 -25.36 -34.75 -23.30
N ASP A 546 -25.51 -33.45 -23.08
CA ASP A 546 -25.56 -32.84 -21.75
C ASP A 546 -26.85 -32.03 -21.54
N PRO A 547 -27.95 -32.69 -21.09
CA PRO A 547 -29.24 -32.03 -20.95
C PRO A 547 -29.25 -30.98 -19.85
N GLU A 548 -28.43 -31.14 -18.81
CA GLU A 548 -28.29 -30.16 -17.71
C GLU A 548 -27.67 -28.86 -18.22
N PHE A 549 -26.58 -28.97 -18.99
CA PHE A 549 -25.93 -27.81 -19.59
C PHE A 549 -26.83 -27.09 -20.61
N THR A 550 -27.56 -27.87 -21.41
CA THR A 550 -28.56 -27.37 -22.37
C THR A 550 -29.65 -26.58 -21.64
N ALA A 551 -30.30 -27.18 -20.64
CA ALA A 551 -31.36 -26.53 -19.87
C ALA A 551 -30.87 -25.30 -19.10
N TRP A 552 -29.63 -25.32 -18.60
CA TRP A 552 -29.02 -24.14 -17.99
C TRP A 552 -28.85 -23.01 -19.01
N LEU A 553 -28.34 -23.30 -20.21
CA LEU A 553 -28.14 -22.29 -21.25
C LEU A 553 -29.48 -21.71 -21.71
N ASP A 554 -30.49 -22.55 -21.92
CA ASP A 554 -31.84 -22.12 -22.27
C ASP A 554 -32.44 -21.18 -21.20
N ARG A 555 -32.22 -21.45 -19.91
CA ARG A 555 -32.65 -20.55 -18.80
C ARG A 555 -31.94 -19.20 -18.83
N VAL A 556 -30.65 -19.17 -19.16
CA VAL A 556 -29.87 -17.91 -19.28
C VAL A 556 -30.40 -17.04 -20.42
N PHE A 557 -30.89 -17.64 -21.51
CA PHE A 557 -31.46 -16.91 -22.65
C PHE A 557 -32.95 -16.59 -22.51
N ALA A 558 -33.70 -17.38 -21.73
CA ALA A 558 -35.12 -17.15 -21.49
C ALA A 558 -35.40 -15.93 -20.59
N GLU A 559 -34.46 -15.55 -19.71
CA GLU A 559 -34.59 -14.41 -18.77
C GLU A 559 -35.98 -14.30 -18.11
N PRO A 560 -36.43 -15.31 -17.35
CA PRO A 560 -37.81 -15.37 -16.87
C PRO A 560 -38.24 -14.23 -15.92
N GLN A 561 -37.30 -13.39 -15.45
CA GLN A 561 -37.57 -12.25 -14.57
C GLN A 561 -37.49 -10.88 -15.27
N LEU A 562 -37.47 -10.84 -16.60
CA LEU A 562 -37.42 -9.58 -17.33
C LEU A 562 -38.69 -8.74 -17.06
N PRO A 563 -38.57 -7.46 -16.63
CA PRO A 563 -39.73 -6.57 -16.49
C PRO A 563 -40.51 -6.46 -17.81
N ALA A 564 -41.83 -6.30 -17.72
CA ALA A 564 -42.66 -6.13 -18.91
C ALA A 564 -42.22 -4.89 -19.72
N GLY A 565 -41.84 -5.10 -20.98
CA GLY A 565 -41.38 -4.05 -21.89
C GLY A 565 -39.85 -3.93 -22.04
N ASP A 566 -39.08 -4.61 -21.19
CA ASP A 566 -37.63 -4.66 -21.35
C ASP A 566 -37.23 -5.63 -22.47
N ARG A 567 -36.10 -5.35 -23.14
CA ARG A 567 -35.50 -6.26 -24.13
C ARG A 567 -34.55 -7.25 -23.45
N PRO A 568 -34.50 -8.53 -23.86
CA PRO A 568 -33.53 -9.47 -23.32
C PRO A 568 -32.11 -9.07 -23.71
N TRP A 569 -31.11 -9.44 -22.91
CA TRP A 569 -29.71 -9.03 -23.07
C TRP A 569 -29.14 -9.38 -24.44
N HIS A 570 -29.52 -10.54 -24.99
CA HIS A 570 -29.03 -10.99 -26.28
C HIS A 570 -29.63 -10.19 -27.45
N ALA A 571 -30.87 -9.72 -27.33
CA ALA A 571 -31.48 -8.82 -28.32
C ALA A 571 -30.87 -7.41 -28.27
N ILE A 572 -30.52 -6.92 -27.07
CA ILE A 572 -29.78 -5.66 -26.91
C ILE A 572 -28.40 -5.77 -27.57
N ALA A 573 -27.69 -6.88 -27.36
CA ALA A 573 -26.38 -7.11 -27.98
C ALA A 573 -26.47 -7.19 -29.52
N GLU A 574 -27.50 -7.85 -30.05
CA GLU A 574 -27.75 -7.92 -31.50
C GLU A 574 -28.03 -6.54 -32.10
N ASP A 575 -28.88 -5.73 -31.45
CA ASP A 575 -29.16 -4.35 -31.87
C ASP A 575 -27.87 -3.50 -31.86
N ALA A 576 -27.08 -3.61 -30.78
CA ALA A 576 -25.79 -2.94 -30.65
C ALA A 576 -24.81 -3.32 -31.77
N ALA A 577 -24.84 -4.58 -32.24
CA ALA A 577 -23.99 -5.06 -33.31
C ALA A 577 -24.30 -4.44 -34.68
N THR A 578 -25.50 -3.88 -34.87
CA THR A 578 -25.90 -3.18 -36.11
C THR A 578 -25.47 -1.72 -36.14
N LYS A 579 -25.01 -1.18 -35.02
CA LYS A 579 -24.66 0.23 -34.85
C LYS A 579 -23.18 0.47 -35.19
N PRO A 580 -22.78 1.73 -35.48
CA PRO A 580 -21.38 2.07 -35.67
C PRO A 580 -20.52 1.64 -34.48
N VAL A 581 -19.29 1.21 -34.74
CA VAL A 581 -18.37 0.73 -33.70
C VAL A 581 -18.17 1.84 -32.66
N GLY A 582 -18.62 1.58 -31.44
CA GLY A 582 -18.43 2.44 -30.28
C GLY A 582 -17.21 2.03 -29.45
N GLN A 583 -17.13 2.58 -28.25
CA GLN A 583 -16.15 2.21 -27.21
C GLN A 583 -16.86 1.39 -26.14
N PHE A 584 -16.48 0.12 -25.96
CA PHE A 584 -17.04 -0.69 -24.88
C PHE A 584 -16.65 -0.13 -23.50
N GLU A 585 -15.39 0.26 -23.34
CA GLU A 585 -14.85 0.88 -22.12
C GLU A 585 -14.32 2.27 -22.46
N SER A 586 -15.11 3.31 -22.18
CA SER A 586 -14.64 4.69 -22.35
C SER A 586 -13.63 5.04 -21.24
N PRO A 587 -12.44 5.57 -21.55
CA PRO A 587 -11.47 6.01 -20.55
C PRO A 587 -12.03 7.01 -19.54
N ARG A 588 -13.08 7.76 -19.91
CA ARG A 588 -13.77 8.75 -19.07
C ARG A 588 -14.60 8.13 -17.93
N LEU A 589 -14.98 6.86 -18.05
CA LEU A 589 -15.87 6.17 -17.10
C LEU A 589 -15.14 5.16 -16.21
N VAL A 590 -13.84 4.95 -16.44
CA VAL A 590 -13.07 3.98 -15.67
C VAL A 590 -12.78 4.54 -14.28
N SER A 591 -13.50 4.05 -13.28
CA SER A 591 -13.28 4.41 -11.87
C SER A 591 -12.14 3.60 -11.25
N THR A 592 -12.16 2.28 -11.41
CA THR A 592 -11.15 1.37 -10.85
C THR A 592 -10.80 0.25 -11.83
N THR A 593 -9.54 -0.18 -11.80
CA THR A 593 -9.06 -1.28 -12.65
C THR A 593 -9.80 -2.59 -12.37
N ALA A 594 -10.20 -2.83 -11.11
CA ALA A 594 -10.93 -4.03 -10.72
C ALA A 594 -12.36 -4.08 -11.32
N ALA A 595 -13.08 -2.96 -11.29
CA ALA A 595 -14.41 -2.87 -11.89
C ALA A 595 -14.35 -3.11 -13.41
N THR A 596 -13.39 -2.49 -14.09
CA THR A 596 -13.15 -2.71 -15.52
C THR A 596 -12.81 -4.18 -15.82
N ALA A 597 -11.93 -4.80 -15.03
CA ALA A 597 -11.58 -6.21 -15.23
C ALA A 597 -12.80 -7.14 -15.08
N GLY A 598 -13.66 -6.91 -14.08
CA GLY A 598 -14.91 -7.66 -13.91
C GLY A 598 -15.87 -7.48 -15.08
N MET A 599 -15.99 -6.25 -15.59
CA MET A 599 -16.85 -5.95 -16.75
C MET A 599 -16.34 -6.64 -18.03
N LEU A 600 -15.03 -6.63 -18.27
CA LEU A 600 -14.41 -7.29 -19.42
C LEU A 600 -14.51 -8.83 -19.34
N ASP A 601 -14.37 -9.43 -18.15
CA ASP A 601 -14.63 -10.87 -17.97
C ASP A 601 -16.10 -11.20 -18.24
N GLY A 602 -17.03 -10.36 -17.78
CA GLY A 602 -18.45 -10.47 -18.11
C GLY A 602 -18.69 -10.45 -19.63
N ALA A 603 -18.04 -9.52 -20.35
CA ALA A 603 -18.17 -9.38 -21.79
C ALA A 603 -17.66 -10.63 -22.52
N ARG A 604 -16.52 -11.15 -22.08
CA ARG A 604 -15.96 -12.40 -22.57
C ARG A 604 -16.89 -13.59 -22.33
N ARG A 605 -17.45 -13.74 -21.13
CA ARG A 605 -18.42 -14.81 -20.82
C ARG A 605 -19.69 -14.71 -21.66
N MET A 606 -20.22 -13.49 -21.83
CA MET A 606 -21.37 -13.23 -22.70
C MET A 606 -21.09 -13.67 -24.14
N ALA A 607 -19.89 -13.35 -24.66
CA ALA A 607 -19.47 -13.80 -25.98
C ALA A 607 -19.43 -15.33 -26.10
N VAL A 608 -18.83 -16.02 -25.14
CA VAL A 608 -18.77 -17.49 -25.13
C VAL A 608 -20.17 -18.08 -25.06
N ALA A 609 -21.09 -17.51 -24.27
CA ALA A 609 -22.48 -17.96 -24.20
C ALA A 609 -23.22 -17.80 -25.54
N LEU A 610 -23.06 -16.66 -26.23
CA LEU A 610 -23.64 -16.44 -27.56
C LEU A 610 -23.12 -17.45 -28.59
N LEU A 611 -21.81 -17.74 -28.58
CA LEU A 611 -21.21 -18.72 -29.49
C LEU A 611 -21.65 -20.14 -29.18
N ALA A 612 -21.65 -20.53 -27.90
CA ALA A 612 -22.09 -21.86 -27.48
C ALA A 612 -23.57 -22.11 -27.83
N TRP A 613 -24.43 -21.10 -27.64
CA TRP A 613 -25.84 -21.21 -28.01
C TRP A 613 -26.03 -21.32 -29.52
N GLY A 614 -25.27 -20.55 -30.32
CA GLY A 614 -25.27 -20.72 -31.77
C GLY A 614 -24.86 -22.14 -32.22
N LEU A 615 -23.87 -22.74 -31.54
CA LEU A 615 -23.45 -24.13 -31.81
C LEU A 615 -24.49 -25.16 -31.35
N GLN A 616 -25.23 -24.89 -30.27
CA GLN A 616 -26.36 -25.69 -29.82
C GLN A 616 -27.49 -25.66 -30.87
N GLU A 617 -27.87 -24.47 -31.34
CA GLU A 617 -28.87 -24.29 -32.39
C GLU A 617 -28.46 -24.97 -33.69
N GLN A 618 -27.18 -24.88 -34.07
CA GLN A 618 -26.64 -25.64 -35.20
C GLN A 618 -26.84 -27.15 -35.01
N ALA A 619 -26.55 -27.68 -33.82
CA ALA A 619 -26.77 -29.10 -33.53
C ALA A 619 -28.26 -29.47 -33.56
N GLY A 620 -29.16 -28.50 -33.33
CA GLY A 620 -30.61 -28.60 -33.49
C GLY A 620 -31.11 -28.45 -34.93
N GLY A 621 -30.23 -28.22 -35.91
CA GLY A 621 -30.58 -28.16 -37.34
C GLY A 621 -30.69 -26.76 -37.94
N THR A 622 -30.36 -25.69 -37.20
CA THR A 622 -30.40 -24.30 -37.69
C THR A 622 -28.99 -23.70 -37.77
N PRO A 623 -28.15 -24.10 -38.74
CA PRO A 623 -26.76 -23.65 -38.84
C PRO A 623 -26.61 -22.14 -39.05
N GLU A 624 -27.60 -21.46 -39.62
CA GLU A 624 -27.62 -20.01 -39.82
C GLU A 624 -27.69 -19.21 -38.51
N ALA A 625 -28.28 -19.79 -37.46
CA ALA A 625 -28.43 -19.11 -36.17
C ALA A 625 -27.07 -18.81 -35.52
N PHE A 626 -26.10 -19.72 -35.67
CA PHE A 626 -24.71 -19.50 -35.27
C PHE A 626 -24.13 -18.24 -35.89
N TRP A 627 -24.38 -18.00 -37.19
CA TRP A 627 -23.77 -16.88 -37.89
C TRP A 627 -24.22 -15.54 -37.32
N LYS A 628 -25.52 -15.39 -37.04
CA LYS A 628 -26.07 -14.18 -36.40
C LYS A 628 -25.38 -13.89 -35.06
N ARG A 629 -25.13 -14.93 -34.25
CA ARG A 629 -24.41 -14.83 -32.97
C ARG A 629 -22.95 -14.47 -33.17
N PHE A 630 -22.28 -15.10 -34.14
CA PHE A 630 -20.90 -14.79 -34.50
C PHE A 630 -20.72 -13.32 -34.88
N VAL A 631 -21.61 -12.76 -35.73
CA VAL A 631 -21.58 -11.34 -36.09
C VAL A 631 -21.70 -10.44 -34.86
N THR A 632 -22.61 -10.77 -33.95
CA THR A 632 -22.79 -10.03 -32.69
C THR A 632 -21.53 -10.04 -31.83
N VAL A 633 -20.88 -11.19 -31.72
CA VAL A 633 -19.65 -11.34 -30.92
C VAL A 633 -18.45 -10.63 -31.55
N VAL A 634 -18.31 -10.68 -32.87
CA VAL A 634 -17.26 -9.93 -33.58
C VAL A 634 -17.48 -8.42 -33.45
N ALA A 635 -18.73 -7.95 -33.49
CA ALA A 635 -19.03 -6.54 -33.24
C ALA A 635 -18.70 -6.13 -31.79
N LEU A 636 -19.00 -6.98 -30.80
CA LEU A 636 -18.58 -6.78 -29.41
C LEU A 636 -17.04 -6.68 -29.30
N ALA A 637 -16.30 -7.62 -29.90
CA ALA A 637 -14.84 -7.59 -29.91
C ALA A 637 -14.30 -6.27 -30.47
N ARG A 638 -14.83 -5.79 -31.60
CA ARG A 638 -14.45 -4.51 -32.20
C ARG A 638 -14.74 -3.32 -31.29
N ASN A 639 -15.89 -3.32 -30.59
CA ASN A 639 -16.20 -2.27 -29.61
C ASN A 639 -15.22 -2.30 -28.42
N MET A 640 -14.76 -3.48 -27.99
CA MET A 640 -13.74 -3.64 -26.93
C MET A 640 -12.35 -3.18 -27.38
N GLN A 641 -12.03 -3.40 -28.66
CA GLN A 641 -10.77 -2.99 -29.28
C GLN A 641 -10.76 -1.51 -29.71
N ASN A 642 -11.90 -0.80 -29.68
CA ASN A 642 -11.97 0.58 -30.18
C ASN A 642 -11.93 1.60 -29.03
N GLY A 643 -10.95 2.51 -29.08
CA GLY A 643 -10.85 3.69 -28.22
C GLY A 643 -10.57 3.46 -26.72
N GLY A 644 -10.52 2.20 -26.26
CA GLY A 644 -10.22 1.82 -24.87
C GLY A 644 -8.73 1.65 -24.55
N GLY A 645 -8.39 1.31 -23.30
CA GLY A 645 -7.02 0.98 -22.89
C GLY A 645 -6.53 -0.40 -23.41
N VAL A 646 -5.30 -0.79 -23.03
CA VAL A 646 -4.69 -2.06 -23.45
C VAL A 646 -5.44 -3.29 -22.89
N LEU A 647 -6.06 -3.15 -21.71
CA LEU A 647 -6.83 -4.24 -21.10
C LEU A 647 -8.12 -4.57 -21.90
N PRO A 648 -8.99 -3.61 -22.25
CA PRO A 648 -10.09 -3.83 -23.20
C PRO A 648 -9.65 -4.39 -24.55
N LEU A 649 -8.55 -3.88 -25.13
CA LEU A 649 -7.97 -4.39 -26.38
C LEU A 649 -7.65 -5.89 -26.27
N THR A 650 -6.92 -6.28 -25.22
CA THR A 650 -6.55 -7.68 -24.97
C THR A 650 -7.78 -8.56 -24.82
N ALA A 651 -8.77 -8.12 -24.04
CA ALA A 651 -9.99 -8.87 -23.84
C ALA A 651 -10.80 -9.01 -25.15
N GLY A 652 -10.84 -7.95 -25.98
CA GLY A 652 -11.46 -7.99 -27.30
C GLY A 652 -10.76 -8.94 -28.26
N GLN A 653 -9.43 -8.96 -28.26
CA GLN A 653 -8.63 -9.93 -29.03
C GLN A 653 -8.88 -11.38 -28.58
N ASP A 654 -9.01 -11.61 -27.27
CA ASP A 654 -9.36 -12.94 -26.74
C ASP A 654 -10.78 -13.36 -27.14
N VAL A 655 -11.75 -12.43 -27.12
CA VAL A 655 -13.12 -12.67 -27.60
C VAL A 655 -13.14 -13.01 -29.08
N GLU A 656 -12.39 -12.26 -29.90
CA GLU A 656 -12.27 -12.55 -31.33
C GLU A 656 -11.63 -13.92 -31.59
N ARG A 657 -10.57 -14.28 -30.85
CA ARG A 657 -9.96 -15.62 -30.94
C ARG A 657 -10.97 -16.72 -30.68
N LEU A 658 -11.79 -16.56 -29.64
CA LEU A 658 -12.85 -17.51 -29.29
C LEU A 658 -13.92 -17.60 -30.38
N ALA A 659 -14.32 -16.46 -30.97
CA ALA A 659 -15.27 -16.41 -32.07
C ALA A 659 -14.75 -17.14 -33.30
N LEU A 660 -13.49 -16.91 -33.69
CA LEU A 660 -12.85 -17.59 -34.83
C LEU A 660 -12.77 -19.10 -34.60
N ALA A 661 -12.38 -19.53 -33.39
CA ALA A 661 -12.36 -20.96 -33.04
C ALA A 661 -13.76 -21.59 -33.09
N ALA A 662 -14.79 -20.90 -32.60
CA ALA A 662 -16.18 -21.34 -32.68
C ALA A 662 -16.63 -21.48 -34.15
N ALA A 663 -16.25 -20.53 -35.01
CA ALA A 663 -16.58 -20.56 -36.43
C ALA A 663 -15.95 -21.76 -37.15
N GLU A 664 -14.76 -22.20 -36.72
CA GLU A 664 -14.18 -23.45 -37.21
C GLU A 664 -15.02 -24.67 -36.79
N ARG A 665 -15.43 -24.74 -35.52
CA ARG A 665 -16.30 -25.83 -35.04
C ARG A 665 -17.64 -25.85 -35.76
N TRP A 666 -18.18 -24.66 -36.04
CA TRP A 666 -19.38 -24.51 -36.86
C TRP A 666 -19.15 -25.04 -38.28
N LEU A 667 -18.05 -24.67 -38.92
CA LEU A 667 -17.74 -25.09 -40.29
C LEU A 667 -17.51 -26.61 -40.42
N GLU A 668 -16.96 -27.25 -39.39
CA GLU A 668 -16.79 -28.71 -39.32
C GLU A 668 -18.11 -29.47 -39.35
N ARG A 669 -19.15 -28.90 -38.75
CA ARG A 669 -20.49 -29.51 -38.68
C ARG A 669 -21.48 -28.86 -39.65
N TYR A 670 -21.02 -27.97 -40.51
CA TYR A 670 -21.86 -27.36 -41.51
C TYR A 670 -22.25 -28.45 -42.54
N PRO A 671 -23.55 -28.72 -42.77
CA PRO A 671 -23.99 -29.92 -43.47
C PRO A 671 -23.46 -30.06 -44.89
N GLY A 672 -23.37 -31.31 -45.38
CA GLY A 672 -23.03 -31.72 -46.74
C GLY A 672 -23.82 -31.03 -47.83
N TRP A 673 -23.20 -30.74 -48.99
CA TRP A 673 -23.99 -30.62 -50.21
C TRP A 673 -24.80 -31.90 -50.45
N ALA A 674 -24.14 -33.06 -50.35
CA ALA A 674 -24.75 -34.37 -50.57
C ALA A 674 -25.87 -34.69 -49.55
N ASP A 675 -25.62 -34.46 -48.25
CA ASP A 675 -26.61 -34.69 -47.19
C ASP A 675 -27.86 -33.81 -47.37
N ARG A 676 -27.67 -32.56 -47.83
CA ARG A 676 -28.76 -31.62 -48.09
C ARG A 676 -29.48 -31.91 -49.39
N GLN A 677 -28.79 -32.35 -50.43
CA GLN A 677 -29.43 -32.73 -51.68
C GLN A 677 -30.37 -33.92 -51.47
N ALA A 678 -29.98 -34.84 -50.59
CA ALA A 678 -30.83 -35.94 -50.12
C ALA A 678 -32.03 -35.44 -49.29
N ALA A 679 -31.85 -34.41 -48.46
CA ALA A 679 -32.91 -33.87 -47.60
C ALA A 679 -33.88 -32.88 -48.29
N ALA A 680 -33.43 -32.13 -49.31
CA ALA A 680 -34.13 -30.95 -49.82
C ALA A 680 -34.79 -31.13 -51.21
N GLY A 681 -34.90 -32.35 -51.74
CA GLY A 681 -35.68 -32.63 -52.96
C GLY A 681 -35.24 -31.87 -54.23
N GLY A 682 -33.99 -31.42 -54.32
CA GLY A 682 -33.40 -30.85 -55.54
C GLY A 682 -33.36 -29.32 -55.66
N ALA A 683 -33.77 -28.54 -54.64
CA ALA A 683 -33.63 -27.08 -54.69
C ALA A 683 -32.17 -26.62 -54.49
N ARG A 684 -31.59 -25.91 -55.48
CA ARG A 684 -30.34 -25.11 -55.33
C ARG A 684 -30.64 -23.90 -54.42
N GLY A 685 -29.88 -23.51 -53.39
CA GLY A 685 -28.69 -24.06 -52.77
C GLY A 685 -28.25 -23.24 -51.53
N PRO A 686 -27.36 -23.78 -50.66
CA PRO A 686 -26.88 -23.20 -49.39
C PRO A 686 -25.63 -22.29 -49.47
N ALA A 687 -25.18 -21.97 -50.69
CA ALA A 687 -24.20 -20.94 -50.97
C ALA A 687 -24.45 -19.56 -50.29
N PRO A 688 -25.70 -19.10 -50.06
CA PRO A 688 -25.95 -17.77 -49.50
C PRO A 688 -25.35 -17.57 -48.11
N VAL A 689 -25.41 -18.59 -47.22
CA VAL A 689 -24.91 -18.46 -45.84
C VAL A 689 -23.38 -18.39 -45.82
N LEU A 690 -22.70 -19.26 -46.57
CA LEU A 690 -21.23 -19.22 -46.68
C LEU A 690 -20.76 -17.93 -47.36
N ARG A 691 -21.46 -17.46 -48.40
CA ARG A 691 -21.14 -16.18 -49.05
C ARG A 691 -21.39 -14.98 -48.14
N ALA A 692 -22.50 -14.97 -47.40
CA ALA A 692 -22.74 -13.96 -46.36
C ALA A 692 -21.67 -14.01 -45.28
N ALA A 693 -21.20 -15.21 -44.90
CA ALA A 693 -20.14 -15.36 -43.94
C ALA A 693 -18.80 -14.81 -44.43
N ILE A 694 -18.42 -15.12 -45.67
CA ILE A 694 -17.25 -14.52 -46.34
C ILE A 694 -17.34 -12.99 -46.29
N LEU A 695 -18.46 -12.41 -46.75
CA LEU A 695 -18.65 -10.97 -46.77
C LEU A 695 -18.49 -10.32 -45.39
N THR A 696 -19.08 -10.90 -44.35
CA THR A 696 -19.02 -10.34 -43.00
C THR A 696 -17.62 -10.45 -42.38
N VAL A 697 -16.91 -11.56 -42.57
CA VAL A 697 -15.52 -11.71 -42.08
C VAL A 697 -14.58 -10.79 -42.85
N THR A 698 -14.71 -10.72 -44.18
CA THR A 698 -13.92 -9.82 -45.04
C THR A 698 -14.14 -8.35 -44.68
N ALA A 699 -15.38 -7.93 -44.39
CA ALA A 699 -15.66 -6.57 -43.93
C ALA A 699 -14.93 -6.23 -42.62
N GLY A 700 -14.68 -7.23 -41.77
CA GLY A 700 -13.87 -7.06 -40.56
C GLY A 700 -12.37 -6.94 -40.77
N ASP A 701 -11.87 -7.53 -41.85
CA ASP A 701 -10.44 -7.60 -42.11
C ASP A 701 -9.85 -6.30 -42.67
N ALA A 702 -10.69 -5.39 -43.17
CA ALA A 702 -10.29 -4.12 -43.78
C ALA A 702 -9.64 -3.12 -42.80
N SER A 703 -9.49 -3.47 -41.52
CA SER A 703 -8.89 -2.58 -40.51
C SER A 703 -7.38 -2.41 -40.77
N PRO A 704 -6.80 -1.21 -40.61
CA PRO A 704 -5.34 -1.02 -40.69
C PRO A 704 -4.64 -1.80 -39.57
N LEU A 705 -3.34 -2.04 -39.70
CA LEU A 705 -2.53 -2.66 -38.64
C LEU A 705 -2.78 -1.96 -37.29
N LEU A 706 -2.81 -2.74 -36.21
CA LEU A 706 -3.06 -2.23 -34.86
C LEU A 706 -2.06 -1.13 -34.49
N ASP A 707 -2.58 0.08 -34.28
CA ASP A 707 -1.85 1.17 -33.64
C ASP A 707 -2.04 1.09 -32.13
N MET A 708 -0.94 0.87 -31.39
CA MET A 708 -0.96 0.80 -29.94
C MET A 708 -1.07 2.16 -29.25
N ARG A 709 -0.75 3.26 -29.94
CA ARG A 709 -0.69 4.60 -29.34
C ARG A 709 -2.02 5.04 -28.72
N PRO A 710 -3.20 4.94 -29.41
CA PRO A 710 -4.50 5.26 -28.81
C PRO A 710 -4.77 4.51 -27.49
N HIS A 711 -4.38 3.24 -27.43
CA HIS A 711 -4.57 2.40 -26.25
C HIS A 711 -3.66 2.81 -25.07
N HIS A 712 -2.41 3.17 -25.36
CA HIS A 712 -1.50 3.71 -24.35
C HIS A 712 -1.94 5.09 -23.85
N LEU A 713 -2.46 5.95 -24.73
CA LEU A 713 -3.01 7.25 -24.34
C LEU A 713 -4.27 7.09 -23.47
N ALA A 714 -5.16 6.17 -23.81
CA ALA A 714 -6.30 5.79 -22.97
C ALA A 714 -5.86 5.32 -21.56
N ASP A 715 -4.90 4.41 -21.47
CA ASP A 715 -4.41 3.92 -20.17
C ASP A 715 -3.73 5.00 -19.34
N ARG A 716 -2.98 5.87 -20.01
CA ARG A 716 -2.33 7.03 -19.40
C ARG A 716 -3.35 8.00 -18.81
N PHE A 717 -4.44 8.28 -19.52
CA PHE A 717 -5.56 9.07 -19.00
C PHE A 717 -6.20 8.42 -17.77
N VAL A 718 -6.51 7.12 -17.84
CA VAL A 718 -7.12 6.39 -16.72
C VAL A 718 -6.21 6.43 -15.49
N LEU A 719 -4.91 6.22 -15.66
CA LEU A 719 -3.96 6.31 -14.57
C LEU A 719 -3.83 7.73 -14.01
N ARG A 720 -3.90 8.75 -14.87
CA ARG A 720 -3.93 10.16 -14.42
C ARG A 720 -5.11 10.42 -13.49
N GLU A 721 -6.31 9.98 -13.85
CA GLU A 721 -7.49 10.13 -12.98
C GLU A 721 -7.39 9.29 -11.71
N GLN A 722 -6.92 8.04 -11.80
CA GLN A 722 -6.69 7.21 -10.62
C GLN A 722 -5.68 7.83 -9.65
N MET A 723 -4.63 8.48 -10.15
CA MET A 723 -3.61 9.13 -9.32
C MET A 723 -4.12 10.40 -8.63
N ARG A 724 -5.25 10.99 -9.08
CA ARG A 724 -5.91 12.10 -8.37
C ARG A 724 -6.70 11.64 -7.15
N ALA A 725 -7.13 10.38 -7.13
CA ALA A 725 -7.94 9.81 -6.06
C ALA A 725 -7.36 8.47 -5.57
N PRO A 726 -6.15 8.45 -4.98
CA PRO A 726 -5.51 7.20 -4.55
C PRO A 726 -6.36 6.38 -3.59
N VAL A 727 -7.17 7.04 -2.75
CA VAL A 727 -8.10 6.40 -1.81
C VAL A 727 -8.99 5.34 -2.47
N GLN A 728 -9.46 5.58 -3.70
CA GLN A 728 -10.41 4.70 -4.38
C GLN A 728 -9.81 3.33 -4.76
N TRP A 729 -8.51 3.28 -5.07
CA TRP A 729 -7.84 2.04 -5.48
C TRP A 729 -6.83 1.52 -4.46
N LEU A 730 -6.26 2.40 -3.63
CA LEU A 730 -5.28 2.03 -2.62
C LEU A 730 -5.97 1.41 -1.40
N THR A 731 -7.14 1.91 -0.97
CA THR A 731 -7.88 1.34 0.17
C THR A 731 -8.19 -0.16 -0.05
N PRO A 732 -8.76 -0.59 -1.20
CA PRO A 732 -8.93 -2.02 -1.48
C PRO A 732 -7.61 -2.81 -1.52
N GLY A 733 -6.51 -2.20 -2.00
CA GLY A 733 -5.19 -2.84 -2.04
C GLY A 733 -4.56 -3.02 -0.65
N LEU A 734 -4.74 -2.05 0.23
CA LEU A 734 -4.27 -2.08 1.61
C LEU A 734 -5.17 -2.93 2.51
N THR A 735 -6.46 -3.07 2.19
CA THR A 735 -7.40 -3.85 3.01
C THR A 735 -7.05 -5.35 2.94
N PRO A 736 -6.72 -6.01 4.06
CA PRO A 736 -6.57 -7.46 4.06
C PRO A 736 -7.89 -8.16 3.74
N PRO A 737 -7.88 -9.37 3.17
CA PRO A 737 -9.10 -10.16 3.03
C PRO A 737 -9.80 -10.29 4.39
N GLY A 738 -11.04 -9.79 4.50
CA GLY A 738 -11.82 -9.72 5.74
C GLY A 738 -11.46 -8.57 6.71
N GLY A 739 -10.55 -7.68 6.34
CA GLY A 739 -10.18 -6.50 7.11
C GLY A 739 -11.21 -5.37 7.03
N ASN A 740 -11.15 -4.45 8.00
CA ASN A 740 -11.98 -3.26 7.99
C ASN A 740 -11.38 -2.19 7.05
N PRO A 741 -12.07 -1.78 5.97
CA PRO A 741 -11.57 -0.73 5.07
C PRO A 741 -11.36 0.62 5.76
N ASP A 742 -12.11 0.95 6.82
CA ASP A 742 -12.01 2.25 7.51
C ASP A 742 -10.66 2.44 8.20
N GLN A 743 -10.04 1.34 8.66
CA GLN A 743 -8.73 1.40 9.31
C GLN A 743 -7.63 1.80 8.32
N VAL A 744 -7.71 1.32 7.08
CA VAL A 744 -6.71 1.60 6.03
C VAL A 744 -7.06 2.84 5.20
N ALA A 745 -8.29 3.36 5.30
CA ALA A 745 -8.69 4.59 4.65
C ALA A 745 -7.81 5.77 5.09
N ALA A 746 -7.49 5.88 6.38
CA ALA A 746 -6.59 6.91 6.90
C ALA A 746 -5.17 6.83 6.29
N GLU A 747 -4.64 5.62 6.06
CA GLU A 747 -3.35 5.43 5.37
C GLU A 747 -3.43 5.91 3.92
N ALA A 748 -4.51 5.57 3.22
CA ALA A 748 -4.73 5.97 1.84
C ALA A 748 -4.96 7.48 1.70
N ASP A 749 -5.67 8.11 2.64
CA ASP A 749 -5.86 9.55 2.73
C ASP A 749 -4.53 10.27 2.96
N LEU A 750 -3.65 9.73 3.81
CA LEU A 750 -2.32 10.28 4.04
C LEU A 750 -1.48 10.26 2.74
N VAL A 751 -1.57 9.19 1.95
CA VAL A 751 -0.94 9.11 0.62
C VAL A 751 -1.58 10.11 -0.35
N GLY A 752 -2.90 10.25 -0.35
CA GLY A 752 -3.62 11.25 -1.15
C GLY A 752 -3.19 12.67 -0.84
N PHE A 753 -3.11 13.01 0.46
CA PHE A 753 -2.59 14.29 0.92
C PHE A 753 -1.15 14.50 0.46
N ALA A 754 -0.27 13.51 0.64
CA ALA A 754 1.12 13.56 0.21
C ALA A 754 1.26 13.84 -1.29
N TRP A 755 0.43 13.22 -2.12
CA TRP A 755 0.48 13.40 -3.58
C TRP A 755 -0.15 14.71 -4.06
N ALA A 756 -1.05 15.30 -3.27
CA ALA A 756 -1.64 16.60 -3.58
C ALA A 756 -0.67 17.77 -3.39
N VAL A 757 0.41 17.58 -2.64
CA VAL A 757 1.43 18.59 -2.40
C VAL A 757 2.09 19.02 -3.73
N PRO A 758 2.29 20.32 -4.00
CA PRO A 758 2.60 20.82 -5.34
C PRO A 758 3.77 20.14 -6.05
N TRP A 759 4.87 19.85 -5.36
CA TRP A 759 6.04 19.22 -5.98
C TRP A 759 5.84 17.74 -6.28
N GLU A 760 5.11 16.99 -5.44
CA GLU A 760 4.78 15.58 -5.73
C GLU A 760 3.66 15.45 -6.76
N ARG A 761 2.73 16.42 -6.81
CA ARG A 761 1.71 16.52 -7.86
C ARG A 761 2.37 16.72 -9.22
N GLU A 762 3.26 17.70 -9.32
CA GLU A 762 4.00 17.99 -10.56
C GLU A 762 4.91 16.82 -10.95
N ARG A 763 5.65 16.25 -9.99
CA ARG A 763 6.45 15.04 -10.23
C ARG A 763 5.59 13.88 -10.75
N THR A 764 4.41 13.66 -10.16
CA THR A 764 3.47 12.61 -10.59
C THR A 764 2.96 12.86 -12.01
N ARG A 765 2.62 14.11 -12.35
CA ARG A 765 2.26 14.50 -13.73
C ARG A 765 3.37 14.11 -14.72
N ARG A 766 4.62 14.44 -14.40
CA ARG A 766 5.77 14.11 -15.25
C ARG A 766 6.05 12.61 -15.32
N LEU A 767 5.88 11.87 -14.22
CA LEU A 767 6.05 10.41 -14.22
C LEU A 767 5.04 9.74 -15.16
N LEU A 768 3.78 10.18 -15.10
CA LEU A 768 2.76 9.74 -16.03
C LEU A 768 3.09 10.13 -17.47
N SER A 769 3.84 11.22 -17.68
CA SER A 769 4.28 11.65 -19.02
C SER A 769 5.37 10.82 -19.64
N LEU A 770 6.15 10.08 -18.85
CA LEU A 770 7.14 9.16 -19.40
C LEU A 770 6.51 8.04 -20.24
N GLY A 771 5.19 7.85 -20.14
CA GLY A 771 4.41 6.92 -20.96
C GLY A 771 4.71 5.44 -20.68
N PHE A 772 3.90 4.57 -21.29
CA PHE A 772 4.08 3.11 -21.27
C PHE A 772 4.72 2.59 -22.56
N GLU A 773 4.95 3.49 -23.52
CA GLU A 773 5.52 3.14 -24.79
C GLU A 773 6.92 2.53 -24.60
N PRO A 774 7.26 1.46 -25.35
CA PRO A 774 8.58 0.87 -25.36
C PRO A 774 9.57 1.80 -26.09
N GLN A 775 9.78 3.00 -25.54
CA GLN A 775 10.84 3.90 -25.95
C GLN A 775 12.05 3.66 -25.04
N PRO A 776 13.30 3.77 -25.54
CA PRO A 776 14.50 3.73 -24.72
C PRO A 776 14.48 4.72 -23.55
N ASN A 777 13.71 5.80 -23.69
CA ASN A 777 13.50 6.86 -22.70
C ASN A 777 12.11 6.84 -22.03
N GLY A 778 11.31 5.78 -22.24
CA GLY A 778 10.01 5.60 -21.59
C GLY A 778 10.15 5.24 -20.12
N LEU A 779 9.05 5.11 -19.37
CA LEU A 779 9.08 4.83 -17.92
C LEU A 779 9.92 3.60 -17.51
N PHE A 780 10.05 2.62 -18.40
CA PHE A 780 10.82 1.38 -18.19
C PHE A 780 12.29 1.49 -18.58
N GLY A 781 12.62 2.39 -19.52
CA GLY A 781 14.01 2.78 -19.79
C GLY A 781 14.52 3.81 -18.78
N ALA A 782 13.63 4.65 -18.28
CA ALA A 782 13.85 5.49 -17.11
C ALA A 782 14.09 4.61 -15.87
N SER A 783 15.06 4.99 -15.04
CA SER A 783 15.53 4.17 -13.93
C SER A 783 14.36 3.72 -13.04
N PRO A 784 14.14 2.39 -12.84
CA PRO A 784 13.14 1.85 -11.91
C PRO A 784 13.21 2.51 -10.52
N ALA A 785 14.37 3.05 -10.16
CA ALA A 785 14.62 3.87 -8.98
C ALA A 785 13.59 5.01 -8.76
N LEU A 786 12.99 5.57 -9.82
CA LEU A 786 11.97 6.63 -9.70
C LEU A 786 10.66 6.13 -9.07
N LEU A 787 10.34 4.84 -9.26
CA LEU A 787 9.13 4.19 -8.74
C LEU A 787 9.38 3.37 -7.48
N VAL A 788 10.65 3.16 -7.08
CA VAL A 788 10.98 2.37 -5.89
C VAL A 788 10.31 2.96 -4.65
N GLY A 789 9.46 2.16 -4.01
CA GLY A 789 8.73 2.52 -2.81
C GLY A 789 7.60 3.53 -3.02
N ARG A 790 7.10 3.68 -4.26
CA ARG A 790 5.89 4.45 -4.54
C ARG A 790 4.66 3.53 -4.36
N PRO A 791 3.68 3.90 -3.51
CA PRO A 791 2.43 3.17 -3.42
C PRO A 791 1.72 3.09 -4.76
N GLY A 792 1.29 1.88 -5.13
CA GLY A 792 0.67 1.63 -6.43
C GLY A 792 1.63 1.69 -7.61
N ALA A 793 2.95 1.60 -7.41
CA ALA A 793 3.91 1.42 -8.51
C ALA A 793 3.52 0.24 -9.42
N GLN A 794 2.90 -0.80 -8.85
CA GLN A 794 2.37 -1.92 -9.62
C GLN A 794 1.28 -1.51 -10.62
N LEU A 795 0.48 -0.48 -10.36
CA LEU A 795 -0.48 0.03 -11.36
C LEU A 795 0.22 0.59 -12.60
N LEU A 796 1.41 1.18 -12.40
CA LEU A 796 2.25 1.68 -13.49
C LEU A 796 2.99 0.55 -14.22
N LEU A 797 3.31 -0.55 -13.52
CA LEU A 797 4.08 -1.67 -14.07
C LEU A 797 3.20 -2.76 -14.72
N VAL A 798 2.11 -3.17 -14.08
CA VAL A 798 1.25 -4.30 -14.48
C VAL A 798 0.50 -4.03 -15.78
N ARG A 799 0.23 -2.76 -16.10
CA ARG A 799 -0.45 -2.39 -17.35
C ARG A 799 0.43 -2.53 -18.60
N ASN A 800 1.71 -2.87 -18.44
CA ASN A 800 2.62 -2.99 -19.57
C ASN A 800 2.82 -4.45 -20.01
N ARG A 801 1.89 -4.98 -20.79
CA ARG A 801 2.27 -6.02 -21.77
C ARG A 801 3.06 -5.33 -22.86
N SER A 802 4.13 -5.96 -23.35
CA SER A 802 4.96 -5.33 -24.38
C SER A 802 4.07 -5.00 -25.59
N GLY A 803 4.15 -3.78 -26.12
CA GLY A 803 3.39 -3.41 -27.32
C GLY A 803 3.66 -4.35 -28.50
N GLY A 804 4.86 -4.97 -28.52
CA GLY A 804 5.21 -6.04 -29.44
C GLY A 804 4.30 -7.27 -29.33
N ASP A 805 4.01 -7.76 -28.11
CA ASP A 805 3.14 -8.93 -27.91
C ASP A 805 1.70 -8.68 -28.41
N GLN A 806 1.19 -7.46 -28.27
CA GLN A 806 -0.16 -7.10 -28.71
C GLN A 806 -0.25 -6.95 -30.22
N THR A 807 0.76 -6.33 -30.83
CA THR A 807 0.89 -6.23 -32.29
C THR A 807 1.02 -7.61 -32.91
N GLU A 808 1.81 -8.48 -32.29
CA GLU A 808 1.98 -9.87 -32.72
C GLU A 808 0.67 -10.66 -32.57
N THR A 809 -0.03 -10.50 -31.44
CA THR A 809 -1.35 -11.11 -31.25
C THR A 809 -2.37 -10.65 -32.29
N ASP A 810 -2.36 -9.36 -32.66
CA ASP A 810 -3.20 -8.83 -33.75
C ASP A 810 -2.86 -9.46 -35.10
N ARG A 811 -1.56 -9.63 -35.43
CA ARG A 811 -1.12 -10.31 -36.66
C ARG A 811 -1.58 -11.76 -36.72
N VAL A 812 -1.44 -12.51 -35.62
CA VAL A 812 -1.93 -13.89 -35.49
C VAL A 812 -3.45 -13.95 -35.71
N LEU A 813 -4.20 -13.01 -35.13
CA LEU A 813 -5.66 -12.92 -35.29
C LEU A 813 -6.06 -12.60 -36.74
N ARG A 814 -5.36 -11.67 -37.40
CA ARG A 814 -5.54 -11.40 -38.84
C ARG A 814 -5.27 -12.63 -39.67
N ALA A 815 -4.17 -13.34 -39.41
CA ALA A 815 -3.84 -14.56 -40.13
C ALA A 815 -4.96 -15.60 -39.98
N THR A 816 -5.45 -15.79 -38.76
CA THR A 816 -6.58 -16.69 -38.45
C THR A 816 -7.88 -16.25 -39.13
N ARG A 817 -8.18 -14.94 -39.14
CA ARG A 817 -9.37 -14.36 -39.79
C ARG A 817 -9.32 -14.57 -41.31
N ARG A 818 -8.18 -14.29 -41.94
CA ARG A 818 -7.96 -14.49 -43.39
C ARG A 818 -7.97 -15.96 -43.77
N ALA A 819 -7.41 -16.83 -42.93
CA ALA A 819 -7.54 -18.28 -43.10
C ALA A 819 -9.00 -18.72 -43.03
N LEU A 820 -9.81 -18.17 -42.09
CA LEU A 820 -11.24 -18.46 -42.04
C LEU A 820 -11.98 -17.99 -43.32
N ILE A 821 -11.67 -16.80 -43.85
CA ILE A 821 -12.21 -16.33 -45.14
C ILE A 821 -11.92 -17.34 -46.25
N LEU A 822 -10.68 -17.81 -46.34
CA LEU A 822 -10.25 -18.82 -47.32
C LEU A 822 -10.95 -20.16 -47.10
N LYS A 823 -11.07 -20.65 -45.86
CA LYS A 823 -11.82 -21.88 -45.53
C LYS A 823 -13.27 -21.78 -45.98
N LEU A 824 -13.94 -20.66 -45.70
CA LEU A 824 -15.32 -20.42 -46.11
C LEU A 824 -15.46 -20.39 -47.63
N ALA A 825 -14.54 -19.73 -48.33
CA ALA A 825 -14.52 -19.66 -49.80
C ALA A 825 -14.27 -21.04 -50.45
N VAL A 826 -13.32 -21.82 -49.94
CA VAL A 826 -13.08 -23.20 -50.37
C VAL A 826 -14.34 -24.04 -50.14
N ARG A 827 -15.00 -23.91 -48.98
CA ARG A 827 -16.22 -24.66 -48.68
C ARG A 827 -17.39 -24.26 -49.56
N ALA A 828 -17.56 -22.97 -49.84
CA ALA A 828 -18.56 -22.49 -50.79
C ALA A 828 -18.28 -23.02 -52.21
N HIS A 829 -17.00 -23.04 -52.62
CA HIS A 829 -16.60 -23.62 -53.91
C HIS A 829 -16.96 -25.10 -54.00
N MET A 830 -16.64 -25.88 -52.98
CA MET A 830 -16.98 -27.30 -52.93
C MET A 830 -18.50 -27.54 -52.93
N ASP A 831 -19.27 -26.74 -52.19
CA ASP A 831 -20.73 -26.87 -52.11
C ASP A 831 -21.42 -26.55 -53.44
N GLU A 832 -20.88 -25.61 -54.22
CA GLU A 832 -21.44 -25.23 -55.53
C GLU A 832 -20.92 -26.08 -56.70
N LYS A 833 -19.65 -26.51 -56.66
CA LYS A 833 -18.97 -27.20 -57.78
C LYS A 833 -18.79 -28.70 -57.56
N GLY A 834 -18.98 -29.20 -56.34
CA GLY A 834 -18.74 -30.60 -55.99
C GLY A 834 -17.27 -31.02 -56.02
N LEU A 835 -16.34 -30.09 -56.21
CA LEU A 835 -14.90 -30.34 -56.35
C LEU A 835 -14.11 -29.39 -55.45
N VAL A 836 -12.94 -29.84 -55.01
CA VAL A 836 -11.96 -29.00 -54.30
C VAL A 836 -11.27 -28.09 -55.31
N PRO A 837 -11.08 -26.78 -55.03
CA PRO A 837 -10.33 -25.91 -55.93
C PRO A 837 -8.92 -26.45 -56.18
N ALA A 838 -8.41 -26.36 -57.41
CA ALA A 838 -7.07 -26.84 -57.73
C ALA A 838 -6.01 -25.86 -57.21
N ALA A 839 -6.33 -24.56 -57.19
CA ALA A 839 -5.52 -23.50 -56.64
C ALA A 839 -6.39 -22.40 -56.00
N LEU A 840 -5.79 -21.54 -55.16
CA LEU A 840 -6.51 -20.38 -54.59
C LEU A 840 -7.07 -19.44 -55.66
N ALA A 841 -6.42 -19.32 -56.81
CA ALA A 841 -6.88 -18.47 -57.92
C ALA A 841 -8.29 -18.85 -58.41
N ASP A 842 -8.71 -20.10 -58.24
CA ASP A 842 -10.05 -20.58 -58.59
C ASP A 842 -11.16 -19.94 -57.73
N LEU A 843 -10.82 -19.42 -56.55
CA LEU A 843 -11.76 -18.72 -55.66
C LEU A 843 -12.06 -17.29 -56.14
N THR A 844 -11.15 -16.71 -56.93
CA THR A 844 -11.25 -15.37 -57.52
C THR A 844 -11.66 -15.42 -59.00
N ALA A 845 -11.62 -16.60 -59.63
CA ALA A 845 -11.95 -16.77 -61.04
C ALA A 845 -13.47 -16.89 -61.29
N GLY A 846 -13.89 -16.50 -62.48
CA GLY A 846 -15.26 -16.69 -62.98
C GLY A 846 -16.20 -15.48 -62.82
N PRO A 847 -17.44 -15.59 -63.31
CA PRO A 847 -18.39 -14.47 -63.36
C PRO A 847 -18.98 -14.09 -61.99
N THR A 848 -18.99 -15.02 -61.03
CA THR A 848 -19.47 -14.81 -59.65
C THR A 848 -18.43 -15.30 -58.65
N PRO A 849 -17.28 -14.60 -58.54
CA PRO A 849 -16.17 -15.06 -57.72
C PRO A 849 -16.57 -15.13 -56.24
N TYR A 850 -15.96 -16.04 -55.49
CA TYR A 850 -16.19 -16.17 -54.03
C TYR A 850 -15.46 -15.06 -53.28
N LEU A 851 -14.29 -14.68 -53.77
CA LEU A 851 -13.44 -13.62 -53.24
C LEU A 851 -13.14 -12.60 -54.33
N ARG A 852 -13.11 -11.31 -53.97
CA ARG A 852 -12.70 -10.25 -54.92
C ARG A 852 -11.20 -10.29 -55.22
N ALA A 853 -10.41 -10.61 -54.21
CA ALA A 853 -8.97 -10.82 -54.26
C ALA A 853 -8.59 -11.84 -53.18
N LEU A 854 -7.43 -12.48 -53.33
CA LEU A 854 -6.88 -13.34 -52.29
C LEU A 854 -6.41 -12.48 -51.11
N PRO A 855 -6.73 -12.84 -49.86
CA PRO A 855 -6.16 -12.15 -48.71
C PRO A 855 -4.65 -12.36 -48.64
N ASP A 856 -3.91 -11.28 -48.41
CA ASP A 856 -2.47 -11.34 -48.20
C ASP A 856 -2.16 -12.05 -46.86
N ASP A 857 -1.04 -12.73 -46.79
CA ASP A 857 -0.49 -13.27 -45.55
C ASP A 857 0.14 -12.13 -44.71
N PRO A 858 -0.28 -11.91 -43.46
CA PRO A 858 0.29 -10.89 -42.57
C PRO A 858 1.81 -11.01 -42.33
N TYR A 859 2.41 -12.17 -42.61
CA TYR A 859 3.84 -12.42 -42.38
C TYR A 859 4.67 -12.57 -43.68
N ALA A 860 4.03 -12.63 -44.85
CA ALA A 860 4.73 -12.94 -46.11
C ALA A 860 4.89 -11.74 -47.05
N ASP A 861 4.96 -10.51 -46.50
CA ASP A 861 5.19 -9.24 -47.22
C ASP A 861 4.32 -9.05 -48.46
N GLY A 862 3.00 -9.25 -48.32
CA GLY A 862 2.01 -9.05 -49.39
C GLY A 862 1.83 -10.24 -50.33
N ARG A 863 2.47 -11.38 -50.06
CA ARG A 863 2.15 -12.65 -50.75
C ARG A 863 0.87 -13.27 -50.16
N PRO A 864 0.08 -14.01 -50.96
CA PRO A 864 -1.08 -14.72 -50.44
C PRO A 864 -0.66 -15.91 -49.56
N PHE A 865 -1.63 -16.48 -48.84
CA PHE A 865 -1.47 -17.71 -48.08
C PHE A 865 -1.00 -18.87 -48.97
N GLY A 866 -0.20 -19.77 -48.38
CA GLY A 866 0.12 -21.04 -48.99
C GLY A 866 -1.12 -21.95 -49.10
N TYR A 867 -1.15 -22.76 -50.16
CA TYR A 867 -2.26 -23.67 -50.44
C TYR A 867 -1.79 -24.98 -51.04
N ARG A 868 -2.33 -26.09 -50.54
CA ARG A 868 -2.20 -27.41 -51.19
C ARG A 868 -3.29 -28.37 -50.77
N VAL A 869 -3.50 -29.39 -51.60
CA VAL A 869 -4.35 -30.54 -51.29
C VAL A 869 -3.45 -31.68 -50.81
N SER A 870 -3.72 -32.19 -49.60
CA SER A 870 -2.93 -33.28 -49.02
C SER A 870 -3.03 -34.55 -49.86
N ARG A 871 -1.94 -35.32 -49.88
CA ARG A 871 -1.87 -36.65 -50.49
C ARG A 871 -2.01 -37.78 -49.47
N GLY A 872 -2.39 -37.49 -48.22
CA GLY A 872 -2.40 -38.48 -47.14
C GLY A 872 -1.15 -38.41 -46.26
N GLU A 873 -0.68 -37.20 -45.94
CA GLU A 873 0.60 -37.00 -45.25
C GLU A 873 0.44 -36.87 -43.73
N VAL A 874 1.57 -37.01 -43.01
CA VAL A 874 1.63 -36.82 -41.57
C VAL A 874 2.34 -35.50 -41.28
N LEU A 875 1.61 -34.55 -40.70
CA LEU A 875 2.20 -33.32 -40.19
C LEU A 875 2.94 -33.62 -38.89
N ARG A 876 4.15 -33.09 -38.73
CA ARG A 876 4.97 -33.31 -37.54
C ARG A 876 5.09 -32.01 -36.77
N GLY A 877 4.81 -32.06 -35.48
CA GLY A 877 5.04 -30.94 -34.59
C GLY A 877 6.47 -30.96 -34.07
N PRO A 878 7.06 -29.78 -33.82
CA PRO A 878 8.35 -29.73 -33.16
C PRO A 878 8.25 -30.44 -31.80
N PRO A 879 9.31 -31.13 -31.37
CA PRO A 879 9.34 -31.75 -30.05
C PRO A 879 9.03 -30.65 -29.02
N ARG A 880 8.00 -30.86 -28.19
CA ARG A 880 7.59 -29.86 -27.19
C ARG A 880 8.80 -29.48 -26.36
N SER A 881 9.31 -28.28 -26.60
CA SER A 881 10.28 -27.66 -25.71
C SER A 881 9.60 -27.54 -24.36
N THR A 882 10.03 -28.35 -23.40
CA THR A 882 9.68 -28.16 -21.99
C THR A 882 10.19 -26.78 -21.64
N GLY A 883 9.28 -25.80 -21.56
CA GLY A 883 9.66 -24.42 -21.30
C GLY A 883 10.55 -24.32 -20.05
N PRO A 884 11.37 -23.27 -19.93
CA PRO A 884 12.44 -23.14 -18.93
C PRO A 884 12.03 -23.14 -17.44
N GLY A 885 10.81 -23.56 -17.09
CA GLY A 885 10.34 -23.77 -15.72
C GLY A 885 9.61 -25.09 -15.47
N SER A 886 9.30 -25.88 -16.50
CA SER A 886 8.80 -27.25 -16.31
C SER A 886 10.00 -28.18 -16.26
N GLY A 887 10.56 -28.38 -15.05
CA GLY A 887 11.63 -29.35 -14.85
C GLY A 887 11.22 -30.71 -15.45
N PRO A 888 12.16 -31.45 -16.05
CA PRO A 888 11.86 -32.73 -16.68
C PRO A 888 11.24 -33.65 -15.62
N GLY A 889 9.91 -33.82 -15.69
CA GLY A 889 9.24 -34.84 -14.89
C GLY A 889 9.88 -36.18 -15.26
N PRO A 890 10.42 -36.94 -14.28
CA PRO A 890 11.15 -38.16 -14.58
C PRO A 890 10.20 -39.15 -15.26
N GLY A 891 10.44 -39.44 -16.55
CA GLY A 891 9.82 -40.57 -17.27
C GLY A 891 8.93 -40.27 -18.47
N ARG A 892 8.67 -39.00 -18.86
CA ARG A 892 7.99 -38.71 -20.14
C ARG A 892 9.00 -38.27 -21.20
N GLY A 893 9.42 -39.19 -22.06
CA GLY A 893 10.21 -38.85 -23.25
C GLY A 893 9.46 -37.84 -24.14
N PRO A 894 10.16 -37.07 -24.99
CA PRO A 894 9.53 -36.15 -25.93
C PRO A 894 8.59 -36.95 -26.83
N SER A 895 7.28 -36.79 -26.62
CA SER A 895 6.28 -37.35 -27.52
C SER A 895 6.21 -36.43 -28.72
N GLU A 896 6.76 -36.88 -29.85
CA GLU A 896 6.57 -36.25 -31.14
C GLU A 896 5.06 -36.27 -31.44
N GLN A 897 4.48 -35.09 -31.64
CA GLN A 897 3.07 -34.99 -31.99
C GLN A 897 2.95 -35.09 -33.50
N SER A 898 2.37 -36.18 -33.98
CA SER A 898 2.00 -36.36 -35.37
C SER A 898 0.50 -36.17 -35.57
N LEU A 899 0.11 -35.55 -36.66
CA LEU A 899 -1.28 -35.45 -37.11
C LEU A 899 -1.40 -36.02 -38.52
N GLU A 900 -2.12 -37.12 -38.66
CA GLU A 900 -2.41 -37.72 -39.96
C GLU A 900 -3.46 -36.88 -40.69
N ILE A 901 -3.13 -36.42 -41.88
CA ILE A 901 -4.01 -35.65 -42.75
C ILE A 901 -4.49 -36.55 -43.88
N ARG A 902 -5.80 -36.57 -44.11
CA ARG A 902 -6.40 -37.41 -45.16
C ARG A 902 -6.05 -36.91 -46.55
N SER A 903 -5.88 -37.83 -47.50
CA SER A 903 -5.77 -37.47 -48.91
C SER A 903 -7.01 -36.70 -49.37
N GLY A 904 -6.82 -35.62 -50.12
CA GLY A 904 -7.89 -34.71 -50.54
C GLY A 904 -8.21 -33.58 -49.56
N GLN A 905 -7.68 -33.60 -48.33
CA GLN A 905 -7.86 -32.52 -47.36
C GLN A 905 -7.12 -31.25 -47.82
N VAL A 906 -7.77 -30.10 -47.78
CA VAL A 906 -7.11 -28.83 -48.09
C VAL A 906 -6.35 -28.29 -46.88
N LEU A 907 -5.10 -27.91 -47.12
CA LEU A 907 -4.26 -27.17 -46.18
C LEU A 907 -4.05 -25.75 -46.68
N LEU A 908 -4.25 -24.81 -45.78
CA LEU A 908 -3.86 -23.42 -45.91
C LEU A 908 -2.75 -23.17 -44.88
N TRP A 909 -1.76 -22.35 -45.20
CA TRP A 909 -0.83 -21.90 -44.18
C TRP A 909 -0.44 -20.45 -44.36
N SER A 910 -0.12 -19.81 -43.25
CA SER A 910 0.53 -18.51 -43.19
C SER A 910 1.96 -18.73 -42.72
N VAL A 911 2.90 -18.02 -43.33
CA VAL A 911 4.31 -18.04 -42.94
C VAL A 911 4.42 -17.60 -41.48
N GLY A 912 5.22 -18.31 -40.68
CA GLY A 912 5.37 -18.02 -39.26
C GLY A 912 6.05 -16.67 -38.97
N THR A 913 6.20 -16.34 -37.69
CA THR A 913 6.94 -15.11 -37.29
C THR A 913 8.41 -15.12 -37.70
N ASP A 914 8.97 -16.28 -38.06
CA ASP A 914 10.34 -16.41 -38.56
C ASP A 914 10.50 -16.02 -40.03
N GLY A 915 9.40 -15.77 -40.75
CA GLY A 915 9.39 -15.43 -42.18
C GLY A 915 9.80 -16.58 -43.11
N THR A 916 9.99 -17.80 -42.59
CA THR A 916 10.39 -18.97 -43.36
C THR A 916 9.16 -19.79 -43.72
N ASP A 917 8.93 -19.98 -45.02
CA ASP A 917 7.85 -20.84 -45.51
C ASP A 917 8.28 -22.31 -45.42
N GLN A 918 7.65 -23.10 -44.54
CA GLN A 918 7.90 -24.53 -44.39
C GLN A 918 6.91 -25.40 -45.19
N GLY A 919 6.17 -24.81 -46.13
CA GLY A 919 5.23 -25.50 -47.01
C GLY A 919 4.01 -26.08 -46.30
N GLY A 920 3.68 -25.57 -45.11
CA GLY A 920 2.58 -26.07 -44.30
C GLY A 920 2.74 -27.54 -43.91
N THR A 921 3.96 -27.93 -43.51
CA THR A 921 4.30 -29.30 -43.05
C THR A 921 4.22 -29.48 -41.53
N VAL A 922 3.96 -28.39 -40.82
CA VAL A 922 3.87 -28.31 -39.36
C VAL A 922 2.45 -28.62 -38.87
N ILE A 923 2.30 -29.19 -37.68
CA ILE A 923 0.97 -29.40 -37.09
C ILE A 923 0.26 -28.06 -36.80
N PRO A 924 -1.08 -27.98 -36.98
CA PRO A 924 -1.86 -26.84 -36.52
C PRO A 924 -1.61 -26.56 -35.03
N GLY A 925 -1.33 -25.30 -34.69
CA GLY A 925 -1.06 -24.88 -33.31
C GLY A 925 0.37 -25.11 -32.83
N GLY A 926 1.33 -25.27 -33.75
CA GLY A 926 2.78 -25.27 -33.46
C GLY A 926 3.29 -23.99 -32.79
N PRO A 927 4.58 -23.95 -32.39
CA PRO A 927 5.20 -22.78 -31.78
C PRO A 927 5.13 -21.57 -32.71
N ARG A 928 5.08 -20.37 -32.11
CA ARG A 928 4.86 -19.08 -32.82
C ARG A 928 5.85 -18.78 -33.95
N SER A 929 7.00 -19.45 -34.00
CA SER A 929 8.02 -19.24 -35.02
C SER A 929 7.68 -19.86 -36.37
N GLU A 930 6.97 -20.99 -36.41
CA GLU A 930 6.76 -21.80 -37.63
C GLU A 930 5.45 -21.45 -38.36
N ASP A 931 5.26 -22.00 -39.57
CA ASP A 931 4.05 -21.92 -40.38
C ASP A 931 2.78 -22.18 -39.56
N MET A 932 1.84 -21.26 -39.65
CA MET A 932 0.50 -21.41 -39.08
C MET A 932 -0.37 -22.22 -40.04
N VAL A 933 -0.48 -23.53 -39.81
CA VAL A 933 -1.27 -24.43 -40.65
C VAL A 933 -2.74 -24.46 -40.23
N PHE A 934 -3.62 -24.28 -41.21
CA PHE A 934 -5.07 -24.26 -41.08
C PHE A 934 -5.72 -25.31 -41.99
N LEU A 935 -6.46 -26.23 -41.39
CA LEU A 935 -7.17 -27.28 -42.12
C LEU A 935 -8.57 -26.79 -42.52
N VAL A 936 -8.96 -27.00 -43.79
CA VAL A 936 -10.34 -26.74 -44.25
C VAL A 936 -11.21 -27.94 -43.93
N PRO A 937 -12.26 -27.84 -43.10
CA PRO A 937 -13.08 -29.00 -42.76
C PRO A 937 -13.69 -29.67 -44.00
N MET A 938 -13.47 -30.97 -44.20
CA MET A 938 -13.98 -31.71 -45.37
C MET A 938 -15.15 -32.60 -44.94
N PHE A 939 -16.07 -32.89 -45.88
CA PHE A 939 -17.07 -33.91 -45.65
C PHE A 939 -16.39 -35.26 -45.57
N VAL A 940 -16.49 -35.90 -44.40
CA VAL A 940 -16.20 -37.32 -44.28
C VAL A 940 -17.37 -38.04 -44.91
N SER A 941 -17.35 -38.23 -46.23
CA SER A 941 -17.99 -39.43 -46.76
C SER A 941 -17.14 -40.57 -46.19
N GLU A 942 -17.59 -41.18 -45.09
CA GLU A 942 -17.07 -42.50 -44.73
C GLU A 942 -17.17 -43.33 -46.01
N PRO A 943 -16.07 -43.95 -46.49
CA PRO A 943 -16.19 -44.90 -47.58
C PRO A 943 -17.16 -45.97 -47.08
N ARG A 944 -18.37 -45.97 -47.63
CA ARG A 944 -19.38 -47.00 -47.39
C ARG A 944 -18.86 -48.34 -47.90
#